data_AF-A0A353Z5Z6-F1
#
_entry.id   AF-A0A353Z5Z6-F1
#
_cell.length_a   1.000
_cell.length_b   1.000
_cell.length_c   1.000
_cell.angle_alpha   90.00
_cell.angle_beta   90.00
_cell.angle_gamma   90.00
#
_symmetry.space_group_name_H-M   'P 1'
#
loop_
_entity.id
_entity.type
_entity.pdbx_description
1 polymer ?
#
loop_
_entity_poly.entity_id
_entity_poly.type
_entity_poly.pdbx_seq_one_letter_code
_entity_poly.pdbx_strand_id
1 'polypeptide(L)'
;MDVTSSSPAQNRSPTGPGSNPAPRLQEAGIDVTAYDPPALTPPIWGAIEERVLAVRGYDNRWELACALPQRCGQRLEAGESAEQVLAWLRHSAVSRLLQDRRSVRMAVIDSSLPLPLVERVATLQRRLGRWSPGRLRRAERDRALVQCCEDWAARLAGGTPPETLLHEPVQTQVRQLRNEQWGQRSWLSRLVGRCRQAVTWTLLSSGLVYALLWVRLALLQPRSHEGDLLDALDQVTRQIPVEQRAWPLVKRFSESENSSLLARSQLLAKAALTQGPSHPNWPQAREQLAALAEFLELLVEASRKPHLGYLYRDWPQQANLLPNVQVAVSYYRWQLVWLSTSLQLLQGESHRALEQSAPDRAADMAIAALRLARLAARQDNSPTLQELGEGAILQIVDQMGQLGESGQLPISVLDRLHDALAEPQPESTPVPVDVDQILSDQLDRCYSTGENGAITRPGLELLVAESYVAGGVSPVVQWMWWPWLAQYVAGGGNPFASQVQPLGPVIAPLMIRRQAARAELQQRVAAARRKAESSDDFADFDQYLADEVTALTDTDWSRLHYSPVIATLQSSAAVLREVIAPAIDTRRRRGAEGAVAVRLALARHRQRTGVFPESLSALVPVDLPELPRDPFDGQPLRARRQGDWLILYSVGENGSDETAGWTQSNPQRPVHPQDLKLGEVNTATDPVPLPGEPRPADQVPAPQAESPRP
;
A
#
# COMPACT_ATOMS: atom_id res chain seq x y z
N MET A 1 -50.25 21.69 -14.83
CA MET A 1 -50.20 22.65 -15.94
C MET A 1 -51.14 22.10 -17.00
N ASP A 2 -52.31 22.75 -17.09
CA ASP A 2 -53.39 22.76 -18.10
C ASP A 2 -53.94 21.38 -18.57
N VAL A 3 -55.17 20.89 -18.28
CA VAL A 3 -56.55 21.46 -18.11
C VAL A 3 -56.89 22.33 -19.34
N THR A 4 -57.79 22.01 -20.28
CA THR A 4 -59.12 21.38 -20.33
C THR A 4 -59.48 21.16 -21.82
N SER A 5 -60.25 20.17 -22.25
CA SER A 5 -61.72 20.20 -22.17
C SER A 5 -62.33 18.90 -22.72
N SER A 6 -63.50 18.60 -22.19
CA SER A 6 -64.24 17.36 -22.25
C SER A 6 -65.46 17.43 -23.19
N SER A 7 -65.69 16.32 -23.92
CA SER A 7 -67.01 15.81 -24.39
C SER A 7 -67.75 16.58 -25.51
N PRO A 8 -68.65 15.95 -26.30
CA PRO A 8 -69.48 14.81 -25.92
C PRO A 8 -69.56 13.62 -26.90
N ALA A 9 -70.01 12.51 -26.33
CA ALA A 9 -70.72 11.45 -27.02
C ALA A 9 -71.66 11.99 -28.10
N GLN A 10 -71.30 11.80 -29.37
CA GLN A 10 -72.27 11.87 -30.45
C GLN A 10 -72.97 10.52 -30.56
N ASN A 11 -74.17 10.52 -29.99
CA ASN A 11 -75.34 9.76 -30.38
C ASN A 11 -75.26 9.26 -31.85
N ARG A 12 -74.86 8.01 -32.07
CA ARG A 12 -75.20 7.27 -33.29
C ARG A 12 -76.26 6.26 -32.91
N SER A 13 -77.49 6.56 -33.32
CA SER A 13 -78.68 5.75 -33.15
C SER A 13 -78.44 4.27 -33.52
N PRO A 14 -79.12 3.32 -32.85
CA PRO A 14 -79.02 1.90 -33.16
C PRO A 14 -79.73 1.63 -34.49
N THR A 15 -78.99 1.64 -35.60
CA THR A 15 -79.53 1.21 -36.89
C THR A 15 -79.60 -0.32 -36.93
N GLY A 16 -80.75 -0.84 -36.48
CA GLY A 16 -81.41 -2.08 -36.94
C GLY A 16 -80.62 -3.41 -36.91
N PRO A 17 -81.21 -4.50 -36.39
CA PRO A 17 -80.65 -5.84 -36.56
C PRO A 17 -80.76 -6.26 -38.03
N GLY A 18 -79.74 -5.97 -38.84
CA GLY A 18 -79.76 -6.31 -40.27
C GLY A 18 -78.73 -5.65 -41.18
N SER A 19 -77.79 -4.83 -40.69
CA SER A 19 -76.75 -4.23 -41.55
C SER A 19 -75.47 -5.07 -41.58
N ASN A 20 -74.94 -5.29 -42.78
CA ASN A 20 -73.68 -5.98 -43.07
C ASN A 20 -72.52 -5.34 -42.27
N PRO A 21 -71.75 -6.08 -41.43
CA PRO A 21 -70.73 -5.49 -40.55
C PRO A 21 -69.39 -5.18 -41.25
N ALA A 22 -69.24 -5.52 -42.53
CA ALA A 22 -68.06 -5.20 -43.34
C ALA A 22 -67.56 -3.74 -43.22
N PRO A 23 -68.41 -2.70 -43.09
CA PRO A 23 -67.96 -1.31 -42.96
C PRO A 23 -67.21 -1.01 -41.65
N ARG A 24 -67.53 -1.70 -40.54
CA ARG A 24 -66.90 -1.44 -39.22
C ARG A 24 -65.51 -2.04 -39.09
N LEU A 25 -65.28 -3.18 -39.72
CA LEU A 25 -63.94 -3.75 -39.87
C LEU A 25 -63.08 -2.88 -40.80
N GLN A 26 -63.67 -2.30 -41.86
CA GLN A 26 -63.03 -1.28 -42.69
C GLN A 26 -62.69 0.02 -41.92
N GLU A 27 -63.58 0.50 -41.04
CA GLU A 27 -63.28 1.64 -40.14
C GLU A 27 -62.13 1.34 -39.16
N ALA A 28 -61.90 0.07 -38.81
CA ALA A 28 -60.75 -0.40 -38.03
C ALA A 28 -59.48 -0.65 -38.87
N GLY A 29 -59.51 -0.30 -40.17
CA GLY A 29 -58.42 -0.45 -41.13
C GLY A 29 -58.31 -1.82 -41.78
N ILE A 30 -59.30 -2.70 -41.61
CA ILE A 30 -59.30 -4.10 -42.07
C ILE A 30 -60.30 -4.24 -43.23
N ASP A 31 -59.79 -4.14 -44.46
CA ASP A 31 -60.54 -4.36 -45.69
C ASP A 31 -60.93 -5.84 -45.94
N VAL A 32 -62.10 -6.23 -45.47
CA VAL A 32 -62.67 -7.58 -45.69
C VAL A 32 -63.21 -7.77 -47.11
N THR A 33 -63.27 -6.70 -47.94
CA THR A 33 -63.90 -6.77 -49.28
C THR A 33 -63.03 -7.43 -50.35
N ALA A 34 -61.74 -7.64 -50.08
CA ALA A 34 -60.85 -8.41 -50.94
C ALA A 34 -61.15 -9.92 -50.94
N TYR A 35 -62.06 -10.38 -50.08
CA TYR A 35 -62.36 -11.79 -49.84
C TYR A 35 -63.87 -11.99 -49.82
N ASP A 36 -64.45 -12.72 -50.77
CA ASP A 36 -65.90 -12.94 -50.89
C ASP A 36 -66.40 -13.79 -49.68
N PRO A 37 -66.99 -13.18 -48.64
CA PRO A 37 -67.28 -13.90 -47.41
C PRO A 37 -68.61 -14.65 -47.55
N PRO A 38 -68.74 -15.86 -46.97
CA PRO A 38 -69.98 -16.61 -47.03
C PRO A 38 -71.14 -15.82 -46.41
N ALA A 39 -72.38 -16.07 -46.87
CA ALA A 39 -73.57 -15.38 -46.39
C ALA A 39 -73.88 -15.76 -44.92
N LEU A 40 -73.29 -15.01 -43.97
CA LEU A 40 -73.47 -15.18 -42.54
C LEU A 40 -74.61 -14.32 -42.00
N THR A 41 -75.31 -14.83 -40.98
CA THR A 41 -76.35 -14.06 -40.30
C THR A 41 -75.76 -12.88 -39.49
N PRO A 42 -76.47 -11.74 -39.36
CA PRO A 42 -75.98 -10.59 -38.62
C PRO A 42 -75.48 -10.88 -37.18
N PRO A 43 -76.09 -11.80 -36.39
CA PRO A 43 -75.60 -12.15 -35.06
C PRO A 43 -74.22 -12.83 -35.04
N ILE A 44 -73.93 -13.72 -36.02
CA ILE A 44 -72.63 -14.39 -36.14
C ILE A 44 -71.57 -13.35 -36.48
N TRP A 45 -71.93 -12.43 -37.36
CA TRP A 45 -71.06 -11.40 -37.88
C TRP A 45 -70.64 -10.40 -36.78
N GLY A 46 -71.57 -9.98 -35.92
CA GLY A 46 -71.25 -9.17 -34.74
C GLY A 46 -70.38 -9.90 -33.70
N ALA A 47 -70.50 -11.22 -33.57
CA ALA A 47 -69.64 -12.01 -32.68
C ALA A 47 -68.21 -12.15 -33.22
N ILE A 48 -68.03 -12.23 -34.55
CA ILE A 48 -66.70 -12.21 -35.18
C ILE A 48 -66.01 -10.86 -34.96
N GLU A 49 -66.74 -9.75 -35.15
CA GLU A 49 -66.22 -8.39 -34.93
C GLU A 49 -65.66 -8.23 -33.49
N GLU A 50 -66.42 -8.66 -32.48
CA GLU A 50 -65.99 -8.63 -31.08
C GLU A 50 -64.67 -9.39 -30.86
N ARG A 51 -64.53 -10.58 -31.48
CA ARG A 51 -63.34 -11.43 -31.31
C ARG A 51 -62.12 -10.88 -32.04
N VAL A 52 -62.30 -10.33 -33.24
CA VAL A 52 -61.24 -9.65 -33.99
C VAL A 52 -60.71 -8.47 -33.19
N LEU A 53 -61.59 -7.60 -32.70
CA LEU A 53 -61.20 -6.41 -31.94
C LEU A 53 -60.53 -6.72 -30.59
N ALA A 54 -60.87 -7.87 -29.97
CA ALA A 54 -60.27 -8.33 -28.72
C ALA A 54 -58.79 -8.75 -28.84
N VAL A 55 -58.27 -9.00 -30.05
CA VAL A 55 -56.87 -9.39 -30.26
C VAL A 55 -55.98 -8.16 -30.51
N ARG A 56 -54.73 -8.20 -30.04
CA ARG A 56 -53.76 -7.11 -30.19
C ARG A 56 -52.92 -7.26 -31.48
N GLY A 57 -52.68 -6.15 -32.16
CA GLY A 57 -51.82 -6.06 -33.35
C GLY A 57 -52.60 -6.16 -34.65
N TYR A 58 -52.26 -5.32 -35.63
CA TYR A 58 -52.96 -5.21 -36.92
C TYR A 58 -52.98 -6.54 -37.68
N ASP A 59 -51.82 -7.15 -37.91
CA ASP A 59 -51.70 -8.42 -38.66
C ASP A 59 -52.51 -9.56 -38.03
N ASN A 60 -52.54 -9.61 -36.70
CA ASN A 60 -53.30 -10.61 -35.94
C ASN A 60 -54.82 -10.43 -36.10
N ARG A 61 -55.28 -9.18 -36.16
CA ARG A 61 -56.70 -8.84 -36.37
C ARG A 61 -57.10 -9.11 -37.81
N TRP A 62 -56.24 -8.75 -38.77
CA TRP A 62 -56.43 -9.02 -40.18
C TRP A 62 -56.59 -10.51 -40.45
N GLU A 63 -55.64 -11.34 -39.97
CA GLU A 63 -55.67 -12.79 -40.15
C GLU A 63 -56.94 -13.43 -39.56
N LEU A 64 -57.38 -12.95 -38.38
CA LEU A 64 -58.64 -13.38 -37.77
C LEU A 64 -59.87 -12.96 -38.55
N ALA A 65 -59.87 -11.73 -39.07
CA ALA A 65 -60.96 -11.19 -39.86
C ALA A 65 -61.14 -11.93 -41.20
N CYS A 66 -60.06 -12.48 -41.77
CA CYS A 66 -60.15 -13.33 -42.94
C CYS A 66 -60.59 -14.77 -42.60
N ALA A 67 -60.02 -15.37 -41.54
CA ALA A 67 -60.19 -16.80 -41.29
C ALA A 67 -61.52 -17.16 -40.59
N LEU A 68 -61.97 -16.36 -39.62
CA LEU A 68 -63.20 -16.65 -38.86
C LEU A 68 -64.48 -16.68 -39.71
N PRO A 69 -64.71 -15.76 -40.66
CA PRO A 69 -65.93 -15.77 -41.47
C PRO A 69 -66.03 -16.99 -42.36
N GLN A 70 -64.94 -17.34 -43.05
CA GLN A 70 -64.86 -18.54 -43.87
C GLN A 70 -65.17 -19.79 -43.04
N ARG A 71 -64.58 -19.87 -41.84
CA ARG A 71 -64.77 -21.04 -40.99
C ARG A 71 -66.18 -21.14 -40.44
N CYS A 72 -66.80 -20.03 -40.07
CA CYS A 72 -68.21 -20.00 -39.67
C CYS A 72 -69.13 -20.43 -40.82
N GLY A 73 -68.83 -20.02 -42.06
CA GLY A 73 -69.56 -20.47 -43.25
C GLY A 73 -69.47 -21.98 -43.44
N GLN A 74 -68.27 -22.54 -43.38
CA GLN A 74 -68.04 -23.98 -43.50
C GLN A 74 -68.76 -24.80 -42.41
N ARG A 75 -68.87 -24.27 -41.18
CA ARG A 75 -69.63 -24.94 -40.10
C ARG A 75 -71.14 -24.97 -40.38
N LEU A 76 -71.68 -23.89 -40.94
CA LEU A 76 -73.08 -23.84 -41.36
C LEU A 76 -73.34 -24.81 -42.53
N GLU A 77 -72.44 -24.87 -43.50
CA GLU A 77 -72.51 -25.82 -44.63
C GLU A 77 -72.39 -27.29 -44.18
N ALA A 78 -71.62 -27.55 -43.12
CA ALA A 78 -71.50 -28.86 -42.48
C ALA A 78 -72.74 -29.26 -41.65
N GLY A 79 -73.79 -28.44 -41.61
CA GLY A 79 -75.06 -28.74 -40.96
C GLY A 79 -75.17 -28.28 -39.50
N GLU A 80 -74.24 -27.45 -38.99
CA GLU A 80 -74.40 -26.82 -37.69
C GLU A 80 -75.44 -25.70 -37.74
N SER A 81 -76.25 -25.58 -36.69
CA SER A 81 -77.19 -24.46 -36.54
C SER A 81 -76.46 -23.14 -36.28
N ALA A 82 -77.05 -22.02 -36.71
CA ALA A 82 -76.52 -20.69 -36.44
C ALA A 82 -76.32 -20.41 -34.93
N GLU A 83 -77.16 -21.01 -34.08
CA GLU A 83 -77.03 -20.92 -32.62
C GLU A 83 -75.79 -21.66 -32.10
N GLN A 84 -75.44 -22.83 -32.65
CA GLN A 84 -74.25 -23.58 -32.28
C GLN A 84 -72.96 -22.84 -32.68
N VAL A 85 -72.92 -22.26 -33.89
CA VAL A 85 -71.79 -21.46 -34.36
C VAL A 85 -71.60 -20.21 -33.49
N LEU A 86 -72.70 -19.54 -33.12
CA LEU A 86 -72.67 -18.36 -32.27
C LEU A 86 -72.28 -18.70 -30.81
N ALA A 87 -72.74 -19.83 -30.28
CA ALA A 87 -72.34 -20.33 -28.97
C ALA A 87 -70.84 -20.66 -28.92
N TRP A 88 -70.29 -21.24 -30.00
CA TRP A 88 -68.86 -21.48 -30.13
C TRP A 88 -68.06 -20.17 -30.13
N LEU A 89 -68.42 -19.20 -30.98
CA LEU A 89 -67.73 -17.90 -31.08
C LEU A 89 -67.74 -17.11 -29.77
N ARG A 90 -68.84 -17.19 -29.00
CA ARG A 90 -68.98 -16.47 -27.73
C ARG A 90 -68.32 -17.19 -26.55
N HIS A 91 -67.86 -18.42 -26.73
CA HIS A 91 -67.34 -19.18 -25.61
C HIS A 91 -65.99 -18.64 -25.11
N SER A 92 -65.84 -18.57 -23.78
CA SER A 92 -64.64 -18.03 -23.13
C SER A 92 -63.35 -18.80 -23.47
N ALA A 93 -63.45 -20.12 -23.66
CA ALA A 93 -62.31 -20.96 -24.06
C ALA A 93 -61.80 -20.62 -25.46
N VAL A 94 -62.73 -20.44 -26.41
CA VAL A 94 -62.43 -20.01 -27.79
C VAL A 94 -61.79 -18.63 -27.77
N SER A 95 -62.39 -17.66 -27.08
CA SER A 95 -61.83 -16.31 -26.96
C SER A 95 -60.40 -16.30 -26.40
N ARG A 96 -60.11 -17.14 -25.40
CA ARG A 96 -58.77 -17.22 -24.80
C ARG A 96 -57.73 -17.79 -25.77
N LEU A 97 -58.09 -18.86 -26.48
CA LEU A 97 -57.18 -19.50 -27.44
C LEU A 97 -56.96 -18.63 -28.68
N LEU A 98 -57.98 -17.88 -29.11
CA LEU A 98 -57.85 -16.91 -30.20
C LEU A 98 -56.91 -15.75 -29.84
N GLN A 99 -56.83 -15.37 -28.56
CA GLN A 99 -55.87 -14.37 -28.07
C GLN A 99 -54.46 -14.94 -27.85
N ASP A 100 -54.24 -16.24 -28.02
CA ASP A 100 -52.90 -16.83 -27.91
C ASP A 100 -52.04 -16.53 -29.16
N ARG A 101 -50.83 -17.10 -29.18
CA ARG A 101 -49.89 -17.01 -30.31
C ARG A 101 -50.49 -17.57 -31.58
N ARG A 102 -50.06 -16.99 -32.70
CA ARG A 102 -50.53 -17.28 -34.06
C ARG A 102 -50.71 -18.77 -34.35
N SER A 103 -49.72 -19.61 -34.02
CA SER A 103 -49.78 -21.04 -34.31
C SER A 103 -50.95 -21.75 -33.62
N VAL A 104 -51.20 -21.46 -32.34
CA VAL A 104 -52.30 -22.06 -31.56
C VAL A 104 -53.64 -21.49 -32.00
N ARG A 105 -53.69 -20.18 -32.26
CA ARG A 105 -54.89 -19.50 -32.78
C ARG A 105 -55.35 -20.10 -34.10
N MET A 106 -54.46 -20.22 -35.08
CA MET A 106 -54.78 -20.76 -36.40
C MET A 106 -55.17 -22.24 -36.31
N ALA A 107 -54.44 -23.04 -35.52
CA ALA A 107 -54.81 -24.44 -35.31
C ALA A 107 -56.22 -24.62 -34.73
N VAL A 108 -56.69 -23.74 -33.84
CA VAL A 108 -58.06 -23.79 -33.29
C VAL A 108 -59.12 -23.39 -34.31
N ILE A 109 -58.80 -22.46 -35.23
CA ILE A 109 -59.70 -22.07 -36.32
C ILE A 109 -59.76 -23.19 -37.36
N ASP A 110 -58.61 -23.65 -37.83
CA ASP A 110 -58.50 -24.62 -38.91
C ASP A 110 -59.01 -26.01 -38.51
N SER A 111 -58.98 -26.38 -37.22
CA SER A 111 -59.45 -27.69 -36.74
C SER A 111 -60.99 -27.82 -36.60
N SER A 112 -61.75 -26.72 -36.55
CA SER A 112 -63.21 -26.70 -36.25
C SER A 112 -63.66 -27.63 -35.12
N LEU A 113 -62.86 -27.73 -34.05
CA LEU A 113 -63.21 -28.60 -32.95
C LEU A 113 -64.58 -28.22 -32.33
N PRO A 114 -65.44 -29.20 -32.00
CA PRO A 114 -66.60 -28.99 -31.16
C PRO A 114 -66.23 -28.35 -29.83
N LEU A 115 -67.18 -27.61 -29.26
CA LEU A 115 -66.94 -26.80 -28.05
C LEU A 115 -66.31 -27.59 -26.88
N PRO A 116 -66.75 -28.82 -26.54
CA PRO A 116 -66.16 -29.61 -25.45
C PRO A 116 -64.66 -29.91 -25.63
N LEU A 117 -64.20 -30.08 -26.87
CA LEU A 117 -62.78 -30.31 -27.17
C LEU A 117 -61.97 -29.01 -27.07
N VAL A 118 -62.53 -27.87 -27.49
CA VAL A 118 -61.86 -26.57 -27.34
C VAL A 118 -61.65 -26.20 -25.86
N GLU A 119 -62.64 -26.48 -25.00
CA GLU A 119 -62.48 -26.33 -23.55
C GLU A 119 -61.36 -27.21 -22.98
N ARG A 120 -61.24 -28.42 -23.52
CA ARG A 120 -60.17 -29.34 -23.14
C ARG A 120 -58.81 -28.80 -23.58
N VAL A 121 -58.65 -28.30 -24.81
CA VAL A 121 -57.42 -27.64 -25.29
C VAL A 121 -57.04 -26.45 -24.40
N ALA A 122 -57.99 -25.59 -24.05
CA ALA A 122 -57.75 -24.47 -23.14
C ALA A 122 -57.34 -24.94 -21.72
N THR A 123 -57.79 -26.11 -21.30
CA THR A 123 -57.38 -26.73 -20.03
C THR A 123 -55.98 -27.33 -20.10
N LEU A 124 -55.62 -27.97 -21.22
CA LEU A 124 -54.27 -28.48 -21.50
C LEU A 124 -53.26 -27.33 -21.55
N GLN A 125 -53.57 -26.23 -22.25
CA GLN A 125 -52.75 -25.02 -22.32
C GLN A 125 -52.37 -24.49 -20.92
N ARG A 126 -53.35 -24.41 -20.00
CA ARG A 126 -53.11 -23.98 -18.61
C ARG A 126 -52.22 -24.95 -17.84
N ARG A 127 -52.46 -26.26 -17.96
CA ARG A 127 -51.70 -27.29 -17.23
C ARG A 127 -50.26 -27.44 -17.76
N LEU A 128 -50.05 -27.27 -19.05
CA LEU A 128 -48.71 -27.23 -19.67
C LEU A 128 -47.91 -25.97 -19.29
N GLY A 129 -48.58 -24.90 -18.83
CA GLY A 129 -47.96 -23.66 -18.38
C GLY A 129 -47.44 -23.64 -16.93
N ARG A 130 -47.92 -24.53 -16.05
CA ARG A 130 -47.52 -24.54 -14.63
C ARG A 130 -46.07 -24.98 -14.43
N TRP A 131 -45.40 -24.35 -13.46
CA TRP A 131 -44.03 -24.69 -13.08
C TRP A 131 -43.98 -26.15 -12.58
N SER A 132 -43.24 -27.00 -13.29
CA SER A 132 -43.00 -28.39 -12.93
C SER A 132 -41.63 -28.83 -13.45
N PRO A 133 -40.99 -29.84 -12.84
CA PRO A 133 -39.76 -30.43 -13.37
C PRO A 133 -40.01 -30.85 -14.81
N GLY A 134 -39.27 -30.23 -15.72
CA GLY A 134 -39.38 -30.49 -17.15
C GLY A 134 -40.32 -29.61 -17.96
N ARG A 135 -40.54 -28.37 -17.51
CA ARG A 135 -41.18 -27.30 -18.26
C ARG A 135 -40.81 -27.31 -19.76
N LEU A 136 -41.84 -27.40 -20.60
CA LEU A 136 -41.71 -27.19 -22.03
C LEU A 136 -41.38 -25.72 -22.31
N ARG A 137 -40.46 -25.48 -23.24
CA ARG A 137 -40.19 -24.14 -23.77
C ARG A 137 -41.47 -23.59 -24.40
N ARG A 138 -41.62 -22.27 -24.48
CA ARG A 138 -42.84 -21.65 -25.02
C ARG A 138 -43.23 -22.23 -26.38
N ALA A 139 -42.28 -22.33 -27.31
CA ALA A 139 -42.49 -22.92 -28.64
C ALA A 139 -42.77 -24.44 -28.66
N GLU A 140 -42.32 -25.19 -27.64
CA GLU A 140 -42.64 -26.64 -27.53
C GLU A 140 -44.08 -26.83 -27.04
N ARG A 141 -44.57 -25.96 -26.15
CA ARG A 141 -45.98 -25.97 -25.74
C ARG A 141 -46.89 -25.63 -26.90
N ASP A 142 -46.52 -24.60 -27.67
CA ASP A 142 -47.32 -24.13 -28.81
C ASP A 142 -47.44 -25.27 -29.84
N ARG A 143 -46.33 -25.96 -30.15
CA ARG A 143 -46.34 -27.17 -31.02
C ARG A 143 -47.20 -28.30 -30.47
N ALA A 144 -47.11 -28.62 -29.18
CA ALA A 144 -47.94 -29.67 -28.57
C ALA A 144 -49.44 -29.38 -28.67
N LEU A 145 -49.83 -28.11 -28.50
CA LEU A 145 -51.24 -27.71 -28.61
C LEU A 145 -51.73 -27.74 -30.06
N VAL A 146 -50.89 -27.33 -31.03
CA VAL A 146 -51.20 -27.42 -32.46
C VAL A 146 -51.39 -28.87 -32.88
N GLN A 147 -50.43 -29.74 -32.56
CA GLN A 147 -50.49 -31.17 -32.88
C GLN A 147 -51.74 -31.83 -32.27
N CYS A 148 -52.09 -31.48 -31.02
CA CYS A 148 -53.31 -31.96 -30.38
C CYS A 148 -54.59 -31.51 -31.11
N CYS A 149 -54.63 -30.29 -31.65
CA CYS A 149 -55.78 -29.81 -32.41
C CYS A 149 -55.90 -30.51 -33.77
N GLU A 150 -54.79 -30.71 -34.47
CA GLU A 150 -54.72 -31.40 -35.77
C GLU A 150 -55.09 -32.88 -35.63
N ASP A 151 -54.54 -33.59 -34.65
CA ASP A 151 -54.82 -35.00 -34.40
C ASP A 151 -56.31 -35.23 -34.07
N TRP A 152 -56.91 -34.34 -33.28
CA TRP A 152 -58.34 -34.44 -32.95
C TRP A 152 -59.24 -34.10 -34.15
N ALA A 153 -58.87 -33.10 -34.95
CA ALA A 153 -59.58 -32.80 -36.19
C ALA A 153 -59.57 -33.99 -37.16
N ALA A 154 -58.41 -34.62 -37.34
CA ALA A 154 -58.26 -35.80 -38.19
C ALA A 154 -59.12 -36.99 -37.72
N ARG A 155 -59.17 -37.24 -36.40
CA ARG A 155 -59.99 -38.32 -35.83
C ARG A 155 -61.49 -38.06 -35.95
N LEU A 156 -61.92 -36.81 -35.79
CA LEU A 156 -63.31 -36.41 -36.02
C LEU A 156 -63.72 -36.61 -37.49
N ALA A 157 -62.86 -36.22 -38.43
CA ALA A 157 -63.09 -36.42 -39.86
C ALA A 157 -63.18 -37.92 -40.23
N GLY A 158 -62.48 -38.79 -39.49
CA GLY A 158 -62.57 -40.25 -39.60
C GLY A 158 -63.81 -40.88 -38.94
N GLY A 159 -64.77 -40.08 -38.46
CA GLY A 159 -66.03 -40.57 -37.88
C GLY A 159 -65.97 -40.93 -36.39
N THR A 160 -64.90 -40.54 -35.68
CA THR A 160 -64.80 -40.78 -34.24
C THR A 160 -65.70 -39.79 -33.47
N PRO A 161 -66.57 -40.23 -32.55
CA PRO A 161 -67.40 -39.30 -31.78
C PRO A 161 -66.55 -38.45 -30.80
N PRO A 162 -66.92 -37.19 -30.52
CA PRO A 162 -66.13 -36.30 -29.66
C PRO A 162 -66.02 -36.78 -28.21
N GLU A 163 -66.96 -37.58 -27.73
CA GLU A 163 -66.97 -38.12 -26.36
C GLU A 163 -65.82 -39.11 -26.10
N THR A 164 -65.44 -39.90 -27.11
CA THR A 164 -64.35 -40.88 -26.95
C THR A 164 -62.99 -40.22 -26.82
N LEU A 165 -62.80 -39.04 -27.43
CA LEU A 165 -61.59 -38.22 -27.29
C LEU A 165 -61.50 -37.53 -25.91
N LEU A 166 -62.63 -37.37 -25.21
CA LEU A 166 -62.70 -36.73 -23.88
C LEU A 166 -62.59 -37.71 -22.71
N HIS A 167 -62.77 -39.01 -22.94
CA HIS A 167 -62.66 -40.05 -21.91
C HIS A 167 -61.27 -40.13 -21.27
N GLU A 168 -60.23 -39.74 -21.98
CA GLU A 168 -58.89 -39.79 -21.43
C GLU A 168 -58.68 -38.71 -20.34
N PRO A 169 -58.08 -39.06 -19.19
CA PRO A 169 -57.80 -38.09 -18.13
C PRO A 169 -56.86 -36.99 -18.60
N VAL A 170 -57.17 -35.74 -18.25
CA VAL A 170 -56.36 -34.55 -18.58
C VAL A 170 -54.89 -34.72 -18.17
N GLN A 171 -54.62 -35.38 -17.04
CA GLN A 171 -53.25 -35.59 -16.57
C GLN A 171 -52.46 -36.54 -17.47
N THR A 172 -53.10 -37.57 -18.01
CA THR A 172 -52.48 -38.54 -18.92
C THR A 172 -52.13 -37.86 -20.24
N GLN A 173 -53.06 -37.08 -20.80
CA GLN A 173 -52.84 -36.26 -22.00
C GLN A 173 -51.69 -35.26 -21.81
N VAL A 174 -51.61 -34.58 -20.67
CA VAL A 174 -50.49 -33.67 -20.34
C VAL A 174 -49.15 -34.41 -20.27
N ARG A 175 -49.13 -35.64 -19.75
CA ARG A 175 -47.91 -36.44 -19.69
C ARG A 175 -47.47 -36.93 -21.07
N GLN A 176 -48.38 -37.41 -21.90
CA GLN A 176 -48.09 -37.84 -23.28
C GLN A 176 -47.52 -36.70 -24.11
N LEU A 177 -48.22 -35.56 -24.18
CA LEU A 177 -47.76 -34.37 -24.91
C LEU A 177 -46.38 -33.88 -24.41
N ARG A 178 -46.10 -33.98 -23.11
CA ARG A 178 -44.77 -33.64 -22.57
C ARG A 178 -43.70 -34.63 -23.01
N ASN A 179 -43.98 -35.93 -22.92
CA ASN A 179 -43.03 -36.99 -23.28
C ASN A 179 -42.67 -36.95 -24.76
N GLU A 180 -43.63 -36.69 -25.63
CA GLU A 180 -43.43 -36.54 -27.07
C GLU A 180 -42.52 -35.34 -27.38
N GLN A 181 -42.84 -34.16 -26.84
CA GLN A 181 -42.01 -32.97 -27.04
C GLN A 181 -40.62 -33.11 -26.42
N TRP A 182 -40.49 -33.87 -25.33
CA TRP A 182 -39.20 -34.21 -24.74
C TRP A 182 -38.38 -35.17 -25.59
N GLY A 183 -39.02 -36.17 -26.20
CA GLY A 183 -38.42 -37.09 -27.15
C GLY A 183 -37.80 -36.36 -28.34
N GLN A 184 -38.47 -35.30 -28.82
CA GLN A 184 -38.01 -34.47 -29.93
C GLN A 184 -36.84 -33.51 -29.60
N ARG A 185 -36.43 -33.37 -28.33
CA ARG A 185 -35.28 -32.51 -27.98
C ARG A 185 -33.95 -33.14 -28.40
N SER A 186 -33.13 -32.38 -29.12
CA SER A 186 -31.75 -32.81 -29.44
C SER A 186 -30.93 -33.04 -28.18
N TRP A 187 -29.99 -33.99 -28.24
CA TRP A 187 -29.10 -34.30 -27.12
C TRP A 187 -28.30 -33.07 -26.65
N LEU A 188 -27.86 -32.22 -27.58
CA LEU A 188 -27.18 -30.93 -27.29
C LEU A 188 -28.03 -30.02 -26.41
N SER A 189 -29.33 -29.89 -26.69
CA SER A 189 -30.21 -29.01 -25.93
C SER A 189 -30.41 -29.47 -24.48
N ARG A 190 -30.37 -30.79 -24.25
CA ARG A 190 -30.45 -31.40 -22.92
C ARG A 190 -29.14 -31.18 -22.15
N LEU A 191 -28.00 -31.35 -22.83
CA LEU A 191 -26.67 -31.11 -22.27
C LEU A 191 -26.50 -29.66 -21.82
N VAL A 192 -26.80 -28.67 -22.68
CA VAL A 192 -26.73 -27.23 -22.34
C VAL A 192 -27.60 -26.89 -21.12
N GLY A 193 -28.80 -27.47 -21.02
CA GLY A 193 -29.67 -27.29 -19.86
C GLY A 193 -29.05 -27.78 -18.55
N ARG A 194 -28.42 -28.96 -18.58
CA ARG A 194 -27.70 -29.53 -17.43
C ARG A 194 -26.44 -28.75 -17.08
N CYS A 195 -25.64 -28.33 -18.07
CA CYS A 195 -24.47 -27.49 -17.84
C CYS A 195 -24.86 -26.16 -17.18
N ARG A 196 -25.94 -25.51 -17.64
CA ARG A 196 -26.42 -24.27 -17.03
C ARG A 196 -26.88 -24.49 -15.59
N GLN A 197 -27.56 -25.60 -15.31
CA GLN A 197 -27.96 -25.96 -13.94
C GLN A 197 -26.74 -26.21 -13.05
N ALA A 198 -25.76 -26.96 -13.54
CA ALA A 198 -24.51 -27.22 -12.82
C ALA A 198 -23.78 -25.91 -12.49
N VAL A 199 -23.58 -25.03 -13.47
CA VAL A 199 -22.97 -23.71 -13.27
C VAL A 199 -23.75 -22.88 -12.25
N THR A 200 -25.09 -22.87 -12.33
CA THR A 200 -25.93 -22.14 -11.38
C THR A 200 -25.76 -22.67 -9.96
N TRP A 201 -25.77 -23.99 -9.78
CA TRP A 201 -25.56 -24.62 -8.48
C TRP A 201 -24.16 -24.34 -7.92
N THR A 202 -23.13 -24.41 -8.76
CA THR A 202 -21.75 -24.07 -8.37
C THR A 202 -21.60 -22.61 -7.95
N LEU A 203 -22.26 -21.68 -8.61
CA LEU A 203 -22.24 -20.26 -8.23
C LEU A 203 -22.98 -20.03 -6.91
N LEU A 204 -24.13 -20.67 -6.71
CA LEU A 204 -24.89 -20.56 -5.47
C LEU A 204 -24.13 -21.15 -4.27
N SER A 205 -23.51 -22.33 -4.44
CA SER A 205 -22.72 -22.95 -3.37
C SER A 205 -21.48 -22.13 -3.04
N SER A 206 -20.75 -21.66 -4.06
CA SER A 206 -19.59 -20.77 -3.88
C SER A 206 -19.98 -19.47 -3.19
N GLY A 207 -21.11 -18.87 -3.58
CA GLY A 207 -21.65 -17.66 -2.96
C GLY A 207 -22.02 -17.84 -1.49
N LEU A 208 -22.60 -19.00 -1.13
CA LEU A 208 -22.90 -19.34 0.26
C LEU A 208 -21.63 -19.50 1.10
N VAL A 209 -20.63 -20.24 0.59
CA VAL A 209 -19.34 -20.40 1.27
C VAL A 209 -18.68 -19.04 1.49
N TYR A 210 -18.68 -18.19 0.46
CA TYR A 210 -18.16 -16.84 0.55
C TYR A 210 -18.90 -16.00 1.62
N ALA A 211 -20.23 -16.04 1.64
CA ALA A 211 -21.04 -15.31 2.63
C ALA A 211 -20.74 -15.78 4.07
N LEU A 212 -20.57 -17.09 4.29
CA LEU A 212 -20.19 -17.63 5.60
C LEU A 212 -18.80 -17.16 6.04
N LEU A 213 -17.82 -17.18 5.14
CA LEU A 213 -16.48 -16.66 5.42
C LEU A 213 -16.51 -15.16 5.72
N TRP A 214 -17.34 -14.41 5.00
CA TRP A 214 -17.50 -12.97 5.21
C TRP A 214 -18.12 -12.65 6.56
N VAL A 215 -19.21 -13.34 6.93
CA VAL A 215 -19.84 -13.21 8.25
C VAL A 215 -18.84 -13.57 9.35
N ARG A 216 -18.08 -14.66 9.18
CA ARG A 216 -17.04 -15.05 10.13
C ARG A 216 -16.01 -13.93 10.30
N LEU A 217 -15.49 -13.37 9.21
CA LEU A 217 -14.50 -12.28 9.24
C LEU A 217 -15.06 -11.01 9.90
N ALA A 218 -16.33 -10.70 9.67
CA ALA A 218 -17.01 -9.53 10.24
C ALA A 218 -17.28 -9.65 11.74
N LEU A 219 -17.40 -10.88 12.27
CA LEU A 219 -17.63 -11.14 13.70
C LEU A 219 -16.35 -11.14 14.53
N LEU A 220 -15.16 -11.20 13.91
CA LEU A 220 -13.89 -11.18 14.61
C LEU A 220 -13.62 -9.79 15.19
N GLN A 221 -13.61 -9.70 16.52
CA GLN A 221 -13.27 -8.47 17.22
C GLN A 221 -11.75 -8.24 17.14
N PRO A 222 -11.30 -7.07 16.66
CA PRO A 222 -9.90 -6.70 16.70
C PRO A 222 -9.45 -6.50 18.15
N ARG A 223 -8.18 -6.78 18.44
CA ARG A 223 -7.59 -6.40 19.72
C ARG A 223 -7.52 -4.86 19.80
N SER A 224 -7.83 -4.30 20.97
CA SER A 224 -7.69 -2.86 21.22
C SER A 224 -6.27 -2.40 20.88
N HIS A 225 -6.15 -1.20 20.31
CA HIS A 225 -4.89 -0.60 19.82
C HIS A 225 -3.97 -0.13 20.97
N GLU A 226 -3.95 -0.84 22.10
CA GLU A 226 -3.07 -0.50 23.22
C GLU A 226 -1.65 -0.98 22.93
N GLY A 227 -0.68 -0.07 23.02
CA GLY A 227 0.74 -0.36 22.84
C GLY A 227 1.20 -0.07 21.42
N ASP A 228 1.75 1.13 21.22
CA ASP A 228 2.48 1.47 20.01
C ASP A 228 3.97 1.53 20.29
N LEU A 229 4.77 0.96 19.38
CA LEU A 229 6.21 0.78 19.58
C LEU A 229 6.91 2.12 19.79
N LEU A 230 6.57 3.13 18.98
CA LEU A 230 7.19 4.45 19.09
C LEU A 230 6.61 5.24 20.26
N ASP A 231 5.37 4.98 20.69
CA ASP A 231 4.80 5.63 21.87
C ASP A 231 5.43 5.09 23.16
N ALA A 232 5.75 3.79 23.20
CA ALA A 232 6.51 3.19 24.30
C ALA A 232 7.92 3.80 24.41
N LEU A 233 8.62 3.98 23.28
CA LEU A 233 9.92 4.67 23.25
C LEU A 233 9.79 6.14 23.67
N ASP A 234 8.78 6.85 23.19
CA ASP A 234 8.54 8.25 23.54
C ASP A 234 8.15 8.44 25.01
N GLN A 235 7.43 7.48 25.62
CA GLN A 235 7.02 7.56 27.03
C GLN A 235 8.22 7.65 27.96
N VAL A 236 9.31 6.95 27.65
CA VAL A 236 10.58 7.05 28.40
C VAL A 236 11.11 8.48 28.34
N THR A 237 11.22 9.06 27.14
CA THR A 237 11.67 10.46 26.99
C THR A 237 10.73 11.46 27.64
N ARG A 238 9.40 11.22 27.59
CA ARG A 238 8.38 12.10 28.17
C ARG A 238 8.49 12.21 29.70
N GLN A 239 9.12 11.24 30.37
CA GLN A 239 9.40 11.33 31.82
C GLN A 239 10.47 12.39 32.15
N ILE A 240 11.32 12.76 31.19
CA ILE A 240 12.34 13.81 31.37
C ILE A 240 11.65 15.19 31.30
N PRO A 241 11.84 16.10 32.28
CA PRO A 241 11.28 17.45 32.23
C PRO A 241 11.70 18.21 30.97
N VAL A 242 10.79 19.00 30.36
CA VAL A 242 11.01 19.66 29.05
C VAL A 242 12.23 20.58 29.09
N GLU A 243 12.42 21.31 30.19
CA GLU A 243 13.50 22.26 30.43
C GLU A 243 14.90 21.63 30.47
N GLN A 244 14.97 20.31 30.68
CA GLN A 244 16.21 19.52 30.71
C GLN A 244 16.55 18.91 29.35
N ARG A 245 15.72 19.12 28.31
CA ARG A 245 15.87 18.53 26.98
C ARG A 245 16.46 19.53 25.98
N ALA A 246 17.46 19.11 25.21
CA ALA A 246 18.01 19.87 24.09
C ALA A 246 17.09 19.87 22.86
N TRP A 247 16.37 18.76 22.63
CA TRP A 247 15.58 18.51 21.41
C TRP A 247 14.54 19.58 21.09
N PRO A 248 13.75 20.10 22.05
CA PRO A 248 12.80 21.18 21.77
C PRO A 248 13.44 22.45 21.20
N LEU A 249 14.68 22.76 21.59
CA LEU A 249 15.43 23.92 21.09
C LEU A 249 15.98 23.65 19.68
N VAL A 250 16.52 22.45 19.44
CA VAL A 250 16.97 22.01 18.10
C VAL A 250 15.79 22.03 17.11
N LYS A 251 14.61 21.58 17.55
CA LYS A 251 13.41 21.48 16.71
C LYS A 251 12.89 22.84 16.23
N ARG A 252 13.04 23.92 17.02
CA ARG A 252 12.60 25.27 16.62
C ARG A 252 13.18 25.70 15.28
N PHE A 253 14.33 25.15 14.90
CA PHE A 253 14.87 25.31 13.55
C PHE A 253 13.90 24.90 12.46
N SER A 254 13.34 23.69 12.57
CA SER A 254 12.47 23.08 11.57
C SER A 254 11.15 23.84 11.42
N GLU A 255 10.71 24.50 12.49
CA GLU A 255 9.48 25.29 12.53
C GLU A 255 9.68 26.74 12.02
N SER A 256 10.93 27.17 11.84
CA SER A 256 11.24 28.49 11.28
C SER A 256 11.08 28.54 9.75
N GLU A 257 10.74 29.71 9.20
CA GLU A 257 10.68 29.93 7.74
C GLU A 257 12.02 29.61 7.04
N ASN A 258 13.12 29.70 7.78
CA ASN A 258 14.49 29.43 7.33
C ASN A 258 14.78 27.94 7.11
N SER A 259 13.96 27.01 7.63
CA SER A 259 14.12 25.58 7.37
C SER A 259 13.94 25.24 5.88
N SER A 260 13.08 26.00 5.18
CA SER A 260 12.82 25.86 3.75
C SER A 260 14.00 26.33 2.87
N LEU A 261 14.78 27.32 3.35
CA LEU A 261 15.99 27.83 2.69
C LEU A 261 17.10 26.78 2.71
N LEU A 262 17.34 26.17 3.87
CA LEU A 262 18.34 25.11 4.01
C LEU A 262 17.90 23.78 3.40
N ALA A 263 16.58 23.49 3.34
CA ALA A 263 16.03 22.31 2.66
C ALA A 263 16.20 22.33 1.13
N ARG A 264 16.30 23.51 0.51
CA ARG A 264 16.48 23.67 -0.94
C ARG A 264 17.95 23.73 -1.38
N SER A 265 18.90 23.99 -0.47
CA SER A 265 20.35 24.12 -0.75
C SER A 265 21.21 22.90 -0.35
N GLN A 266 20.57 21.78 0.01
CA GLN A 266 21.04 20.79 0.99
C GLN A 266 22.36 20.03 0.76
N LEU A 267 22.93 19.94 -0.44
CA LEU A 267 24.17 19.15 -0.62
C LEU A 267 25.42 20.02 -0.69
N LEU A 268 25.33 21.16 -1.38
CA LEU A 268 26.49 22.02 -1.66
C LEU A 268 26.90 22.90 -0.46
N ALA A 269 25.95 23.25 0.40
CA ALA A 269 26.21 24.03 1.62
C ALA A 269 26.71 23.17 2.79
N LYS A 270 26.21 21.94 2.96
CA LYS A 270 26.57 21.08 4.11
C LYS A 270 28.06 20.72 4.15
N ALA A 271 28.62 20.30 3.02
CA ALA A 271 30.05 20.03 2.91
C ALA A 271 30.90 21.29 3.12
N ALA A 272 30.39 22.47 2.70
CA ALA A 272 31.05 23.74 2.94
C ALA A 272 31.07 24.12 4.43
N LEU A 273 30.01 23.81 5.17
CA LEU A 273 29.93 24.09 6.61
C LEU A 273 30.92 23.25 7.43
N THR A 274 31.19 22.01 7.03
CA THR A 274 32.18 21.16 7.71
C THR A 274 33.62 21.51 7.33
N GLN A 275 33.89 21.67 6.03
CA GLN A 275 35.23 21.93 5.51
C GLN A 275 35.69 23.38 5.68
N GLY A 276 34.75 24.32 5.80
CA GLY A 276 35.05 25.73 6.01
C GLY A 276 35.65 26.41 4.77
N PRO A 277 36.62 27.34 4.94
CA PRO A 277 37.13 28.20 3.86
C PRO A 277 37.82 27.50 2.70
N SER A 278 38.24 26.25 2.89
CA SER A 278 38.86 25.43 1.84
C SER A 278 37.87 24.96 0.77
N HIS A 279 36.56 24.99 1.07
CA HIS A 279 35.54 24.47 0.17
C HIS A 279 35.04 25.54 -0.82
N PRO A 280 34.85 25.21 -2.12
CA PRO A 280 34.46 26.18 -3.16
C PRO A 280 33.16 26.96 -2.86
N ASN A 281 32.20 26.33 -2.17
CA ASN A 281 30.91 26.95 -1.85
C ASN A 281 30.90 27.67 -0.49
N TRP A 282 32.04 27.80 0.17
CA TRP A 282 32.14 28.49 1.46
C TRP A 282 31.56 29.91 1.47
N PRO A 283 31.79 30.77 0.45
CA PRO A 283 31.24 32.13 0.47
C PRO A 283 29.71 32.17 0.61
N GLN A 284 29.01 31.24 -0.04
CA GLN A 284 27.56 31.12 0.02
C GLN A 284 27.09 30.59 1.39
N ALA A 285 27.78 29.57 1.93
CA ALA A 285 27.47 29.04 3.25
C ALA A 285 27.69 30.08 4.35
N ARG A 286 28.76 30.89 4.23
CA ARG A 286 29.09 31.98 5.15
C ARG A 286 28.02 33.06 5.20
N GLU A 287 27.45 33.44 4.06
CA GLU A 287 26.34 34.40 3.99
C GLU A 287 25.09 33.85 4.67
N GLN A 288 24.78 32.56 4.44
CA GLN A 288 23.65 31.89 5.09
C GLN A 288 23.80 31.79 6.60
N LEU A 289 25.02 31.54 7.11
CA LEU A 289 25.29 31.49 8.55
C LEU A 289 24.98 32.83 9.25
N ALA A 290 25.27 33.96 8.61
CA ALA A 290 24.98 35.27 9.16
C ALA A 290 23.47 35.49 9.40
N ALA A 291 22.61 34.93 8.54
CA ALA A 291 21.16 35.00 8.67
C ALA A 291 20.59 34.09 9.79
N LEU A 292 21.43 33.22 10.37
CA LEU A 292 21.02 32.21 11.36
C LEU A 292 21.60 32.46 12.76
N ALA A 293 22.10 33.67 13.04
CA ALA A 293 22.73 34.03 14.31
C ALA A 293 21.86 33.70 15.54
N GLU A 294 20.57 34.05 15.52
CA GLU A 294 19.64 33.76 16.62
C GLU A 294 19.47 32.25 16.84
N PHE A 295 19.47 31.47 15.77
CA PHE A 295 19.34 30.02 15.87
C PHE A 295 20.62 29.36 16.40
N LEU A 296 21.79 29.87 16.04
CA LEU A 296 23.07 29.40 16.58
C LEU A 296 23.13 29.58 18.11
N GLU A 297 22.59 30.67 18.66
CA GLU A 297 22.46 30.85 20.11
C GLU A 297 21.55 29.80 20.77
N LEU A 298 20.43 29.46 20.12
CA LEU A 298 19.55 28.39 20.60
C LEU A 298 20.26 27.03 20.63
N LEU A 299 21.12 26.76 19.65
CA LEU A 299 21.93 25.53 19.63
C LEU A 299 22.99 25.51 20.73
N VAL A 300 23.62 26.65 21.02
CA VAL A 300 24.52 26.78 22.17
C VAL A 300 23.77 26.51 23.47
N GLU A 301 22.56 27.07 23.65
CA GLU A 301 21.72 26.76 24.81
C GLU A 301 21.35 25.27 24.87
N ALA A 302 20.99 24.67 23.74
CA ALA A 302 20.67 23.25 23.63
C ALA A 302 21.83 22.36 24.06
N SER A 303 23.06 22.71 23.66
CA SER A 303 24.28 21.95 24.02
C SER A 303 24.58 21.92 25.52
N ARG A 304 23.99 22.83 26.30
CA ARG A 304 24.16 22.93 27.75
C ARG A 304 23.14 22.09 28.52
N LYS A 305 22.16 21.49 27.84
CA LYS A 305 21.13 20.66 28.49
C LYS A 305 21.71 19.29 28.85
N PRO A 306 21.24 18.65 29.95
CA PRO A 306 21.76 17.36 30.39
C PRO A 306 21.30 16.17 29.52
N HIS A 307 20.16 16.29 28.82
CA HIS A 307 19.61 15.23 27.98
C HIS A 307 19.30 15.75 26.59
N LEU A 308 19.46 14.90 25.57
CA LEU A 308 18.96 15.20 24.23
C LEU A 308 17.43 15.33 24.28
N GLY A 309 16.75 14.32 24.83
CA GLY A 309 15.29 14.35 25.00
C GLY A 309 14.52 14.20 23.68
N TYR A 310 15.04 13.37 22.78
CA TYR A 310 14.50 13.11 21.45
C TYR A 310 13.18 12.34 21.50
N LEU A 311 12.20 12.77 20.69
CA LEU A 311 10.88 12.15 20.56
C LEU A 311 10.64 11.70 19.12
N TYR A 312 10.38 10.41 18.92
CA TYR A 312 10.05 9.82 17.63
C TYR A 312 8.73 10.38 17.07
N ARG A 313 7.74 10.68 17.92
CA ARG A 313 6.46 11.32 17.52
C ARG A 313 6.28 12.71 18.12
N ASP A 314 6.97 13.67 17.52
CA ASP A 314 6.91 15.08 17.92
C ASP A 314 6.29 15.98 16.83
N TRP A 315 5.19 15.56 16.21
CA TRP A 315 4.59 16.24 15.05
C TRP A 315 3.09 16.50 15.24
N PRO A 316 2.47 17.48 14.54
CA PRO A 316 1.14 18.00 14.89
C PRO A 316 0.04 16.93 14.89
N GLN A 317 -0.90 17.07 15.83
CA GLN A 317 -1.96 16.10 16.20
C GLN A 317 -2.81 15.57 15.02
N GLN A 318 -2.82 16.24 13.87
CA GLN A 318 -3.64 15.87 12.71
C GLN A 318 -3.20 14.59 11.99
N ALA A 319 -2.03 14.01 12.26
CA ALA A 319 -1.70 12.73 11.65
C ALA A 319 -1.29 11.58 12.58
N ASN A 320 -1.84 11.64 13.79
CA ASN A 320 -2.35 10.47 14.53
C ASN A 320 -3.31 9.56 13.72
N LEU A 321 -3.64 9.94 12.47
CA LEU A 321 -4.46 9.20 11.52
C LEU A 321 -3.67 8.22 10.63
N LEU A 322 -2.33 8.18 10.71
CA LEU A 322 -1.53 7.29 9.86
C LEU A 322 -1.12 6.02 10.63
N PRO A 323 -1.69 4.84 10.30
CA PRO A 323 -1.45 3.60 11.03
C PRO A 323 -0.08 2.94 10.78
N ASN A 324 0.71 3.39 9.78
CA ASN A 324 1.93 2.71 9.35
C ASN A 324 3.20 3.21 10.05
N VAL A 325 3.95 2.28 10.62
CA VAL A 325 5.28 2.47 11.24
C VAL A 325 6.26 3.12 10.24
N GLN A 326 6.14 2.80 8.95
CA GLN A 326 6.97 3.35 7.89
C GLN A 326 6.91 4.88 7.71
N VAL A 327 5.73 5.47 7.86
CA VAL A 327 5.59 6.92 7.74
C VAL A 327 6.30 7.57 8.92
N ALA A 328 6.11 7.04 10.12
CA ALA A 328 6.80 7.51 11.31
C ALA A 328 8.33 7.36 11.20
N VAL A 329 8.82 6.25 10.61
CA VAL A 329 10.25 6.04 10.29
C VAL A 329 10.78 7.06 9.27
N SER A 330 9.98 7.39 8.25
CA SER A 330 10.35 8.41 7.26
C SER A 330 10.50 9.79 7.93
N TYR A 331 9.59 10.14 8.85
CA TYR A 331 9.68 11.38 9.64
C TYR A 331 10.84 11.35 10.64
N TYR A 332 11.11 10.21 11.28
CA TYR A 332 12.30 10.00 12.12
C TYR A 332 13.59 10.33 11.35
N ARG A 333 13.73 9.83 10.11
CA ARG A 333 14.90 10.14 9.26
C ARG A 333 15.01 11.63 8.95
N TRP A 334 13.90 12.34 8.75
CA TRP A 334 13.91 13.80 8.57
C TRP A 334 14.39 14.54 9.82
N GLN A 335 14.03 14.07 11.01
CA GLN A 335 14.48 14.66 12.26
C GLN A 335 16.00 14.53 12.45
N LEU A 336 16.60 13.40 12.06
CA LEU A 336 18.06 13.23 12.09
C LEU A 336 18.79 14.23 11.18
N VAL A 337 18.19 14.59 10.04
CA VAL A 337 18.75 15.61 9.14
C VAL A 337 18.86 16.96 9.86
N TRP A 338 17.93 17.29 10.76
CA TRP A 338 17.98 18.54 11.53
C TRP A 338 19.10 18.54 12.56
N LEU A 339 19.30 17.43 13.28
CA LEU A 339 20.40 17.32 14.23
C LEU A 339 21.76 17.40 13.52
N SER A 340 21.93 16.63 12.44
CA SER A 340 23.14 16.69 11.60
C SER A 340 23.40 18.09 11.07
N THR A 341 22.37 18.76 10.55
CA THR A 341 22.49 20.14 10.04
C THR A 341 22.85 21.11 11.17
N SER A 342 22.29 20.93 12.37
CA SER A 342 22.60 21.77 13.53
C SER A 342 24.08 21.67 13.95
N LEU A 343 24.62 20.45 13.97
CA LEU A 343 26.04 20.22 14.24
C LEU A 343 26.92 20.89 13.18
N GLN A 344 26.58 20.74 11.90
CA GLN A 344 27.31 21.37 10.80
C GLN A 344 27.23 22.91 10.85
N LEU A 345 26.09 23.48 11.23
CA LEU A 345 25.94 24.93 11.39
C LEU A 345 26.88 25.48 12.49
N LEU A 346 27.02 24.77 13.60
CA LEU A 346 27.99 25.14 14.65
C LEU A 346 29.44 25.04 14.14
N GLN A 347 29.78 23.97 13.42
CA GLN A 347 31.11 23.83 12.80
C GLN A 347 31.42 24.95 11.81
N GLY A 348 30.44 25.31 10.97
CA GLY A 348 30.55 26.40 10.02
C GLY A 348 30.70 27.76 10.73
N GLU A 349 29.92 28.04 11.77
CA GLU A 349 30.08 29.27 12.53
C GLU A 349 31.44 29.34 13.23
N SER A 350 32.00 28.20 13.67
CA SER A 350 33.37 28.14 14.19
C SER A 350 34.38 28.61 13.15
N HIS A 351 34.29 28.13 11.91
CA HIS A 351 35.14 28.59 10.80
C HIS A 351 34.96 30.07 10.48
N ARG A 352 33.71 30.54 10.43
CA ARG A 352 33.39 31.95 10.16
C ARG A 352 33.92 32.90 11.24
N ALA A 353 33.82 32.51 12.51
CA ALA A 353 34.32 33.31 13.62
C ALA A 353 35.84 33.50 13.56
N LEU A 354 36.59 32.51 13.06
CA LEU A 354 38.05 32.61 12.89
C LEU A 354 38.43 33.58 11.77
N GLU A 355 37.72 33.54 10.64
CA GLU A 355 37.90 34.56 9.58
C GLU A 355 37.67 35.98 10.11
N GLN A 356 36.76 36.13 11.08
CA GLN A 356 36.44 37.39 11.74
C GLN A 356 37.38 37.73 12.91
N SER A 357 38.45 36.95 13.11
CA SER A 357 39.40 37.13 14.23
C SER A 357 38.72 37.09 15.61
N ALA A 358 37.69 36.26 15.76
CA ALA A 358 36.95 36.03 17.00
C ALA A 358 37.20 34.61 17.55
N PRO A 359 38.40 34.32 18.09
CA PRO A 359 38.80 32.97 18.50
C PRO A 359 37.95 32.43 19.66
N ASP A 360 37.48 33.29 20.56
CA ASP A 360 36.64 32.86 21.68
C ASP A 360 35.28 32.33 21.20
N ARG A 361 34.70 33.00 20.20
CA ARG A 361 33.44 32.62 19.58
C ARG A 361 33.59 31.30 18.82
N ALA A 362 34.71 31.13 18.11
CA ALA A 362 35.01 29.88 17.40
C ALA A 362 35.06 28.70 18.37
N ALA A 363 35.74 28.88 19.50
CA ALA A 363 35.80 27.85 20.54
C ALA A 363 34.44 27.56 21.16
N ASP A 364 33.62 28.59 21.44
CA ASP A 364 32.27 28.38 21.96
C ASP A 364 31.40 27.53 21.02
N MET A 365 31.51 27.74 19.70
CA MET A 365 30.79 26.93 18.71
C MET A 365 31.31 25.49 18.62
N ALA A 366 32.63 25.30 18.62
CA ALA A 366 33.23 23.97 18.60
C ALA A 366 32.89 23.15 19.85
N ILE A 367 32.91 23.79 21.03
CA ILE A 367 32.51 23.17 22.30
C ILE A 367 31.01 22.85 22.29
N ALA A 368 30.16 23.76 21.82
CA ALA A 368 28.72 23.51 21.70
C ALA A 368 28.43 22.34 20.75
N ALA A 369 29.14 22.25 19.62
CA ALA A 369 29.02 21.15 18.68
C ALA A 369 29.43 19.82 19.33
N LEU A 370 30.58 19.79 20.02
CA LEU A 370 31.08 18.59 20.71
C LEU A 370 30.09 18.11 21.77
N ARG A 371 29.58 19.02 22.62
CA ARG A 371 28.60 18.68 23.66
C ARG A 371 27.29 18.17 23.06
N LEU A 372 26.77 18.81 22.02
CA LEU A 372 25.54 18.36 21.37
C LEU A 372 25.73 17.00 20.68
N ALA A 373 26.88 16.75 20.05
CA ALA A 373 27.20 15.46 19.45
C ALA A 373 27.33 14.35 20.51
N ARG A 374 27.93 14.66 21.67
CA ARG A 374 27.98 13.76 22.83
C ARG A 374 26.61 13.46 23.41
N LEU A 375 25.72 14.44 23.47
CA LEU A 375 24.32 14.22 23.87
C LEU A 375 23.61 13.25 22.92
N ALA A 376 23.97 13.21 21.63
CA ALA A 376 23.45 12.24 20.65
C ALA A 376 24.12 10.87 20.78
N ALA A 377 25.42 10.83 21.07
CA ALA A 377 26.24 9.62 21.24
C ALA A 377 25.94 8.79 22.50
N ARG A 378 25.04 9.25 23.39
CA ARG A 378 24.77 8.53 24.66
C ARG A 378 24.07 7.18 24.43
N GLN A 379 24.37 6.20 25.29
CA GLN A 379 23.85 4.84 25.15
C GLN A 379 22.34 4.71 25.41
N ASP A 380 21.72 5.71 26.06
CA ASP A 380 20.28 5.78 26.28
C ASP A 380 19.50 6.26 25.04
N ASN A 381 20.18 6.77 24.01
CA ASN A 381 19.56 7.12 22.73
C ASN A 381 19.53 5.94 21.75
N SER A 382 18.81 6.13 20.65
CA SER A 382 18.79 5.17 19.54
C SER A 382 20.19 4.95 18.93
N PRO A 383 20.54 3.72 18.51
CA PRO A 383 21.77 3.40 17.81
C PRO A 383 22.07 4.30 16.61
N THR A 384 21.09 4.71 15.81
CA THR A 384 21.35 5.64 14.70
C THR A 384 21.65 7.06 15.19
N LEU A 385 21.05 7.51 16.31
CA LEU A 385 21.48 8.76 16.97
C LEU A 385 22.90 8.63 17.53
N GLN A 386 23.22 7.46 18.10
CA GLN A 386 24.57 7.18 18.59
C GLN A 386 25.60 7.23 17.47
N GLU A 387 25.33 6.59 16.33
CA GLU A 387 26.22 6.56 15.18
C GLU A 387 26.45 7.96 14.59
N LEU A 388 25.37 8.73 14.45
CA LEU A 388 25.45 10.14 14.02
C LEU A 388 26.27 10.97 15.01
N GLY A 389 26.05 10.79 16.31
CA GLY A 389 26.79 11.48 17.37
C GLY A 389 28.27 11.12 17.35
N GLU A 390 28.61 9.84 17.36
CA GLU A 390 29.98 9.32 17.32
C GLU A 390 30.73 9.79 16.07
N GLY A 391 30.09 9.69 14.89
CA GLY A 391 30.66 10.19 13.64
C GLY A 391 30.88 11.70 13.64
N ALA A 392 29.94 12.48 14.17
CA ALA A 392 30.09 13.92 14.31
C ALA A 392 31.19 14.31 15.30
N ILE A 393 31.34 13.58 16.42
CA ILE A 393 32.42 13.82 17.39
C ILE A 393 33.77 13.68 16.70
N LEU A 394 34.00 12.63 15.91
CA LEU A 394 35.28 12.47 15.19
C LEU A 394 35.60 13.68 14.29
N GLN A 395 34.60 14.19 13.56
CA GLN A 395 34.76 15.36 12.69
C GLN A 395 35.03 16.65 13.50
N ILE A 396 34.29 16.87 14.58
CA ILE A 396 34.40 18.07 15.43
C ILE A 396 35.73 18.06 16.17
N VAL A 397 36.16 16.91 16.67
CA VAL A 397 37.42 16.72 17.39
C VAL A 397 38.59 16.98 16.45
N ASP A 398 38.58 16.43 15.22
CA ASP A 398 39.63 16.74 14.25
C ASP A 398 39.67 18.23 13.90
N GLN A 399 38.49 18.86 13.68
CA GLN A 399 38.40 20.31 13.50
C GLN A 399 39.05 21.05 14.67
N MET A 400 38.71 20.74 15.93
CA MET A 400 39.33 21.34 17.12
C MET A 400 40.85 21.17 17.15
N GLY A 401 41.37 20.02 16.70
CA GLY A 401 42.81 19.79 16.56
C GLY A 401 43.46 20.72 15.53
N GLN A 402 42.86 20.84 14.35
CA GLN A 402 43.32 21.76 13.29
C GLN A 402 43.28 23.22 13.78
N LEU A 403 42.23 23.59 14.53
CA LEU A 403 42.13 24.91 15.15
C LEU A 403 43.28 25.20 16.10
N GLY A 404 43.65 24.23 16.95
CA GLY A 404 44.79 24.36 17.85
C GLY A 404 46.13 24.52 17.13
N GLU A 405 46.30 23.81 16.02
CA GLU A 405 47.54 23.83 15.23
C GLU A 405 47.72 25.09 14.39
N SER A 406 46.66 25.86 14.15
CA SER A 406 46.71 27.13 13.41
C SER A 406 47.71 28.14 13.98
N GLY A 407 48.04 28.02 15.28
CA GLY A 407 48.90 28.96 16.00
C GLY A 407 48.27 30.34 16.21
N GLN A 408 47.01 30.53 15.78
CA GLN A 408 46.28 31.79 15.85
C GLN A 408 45.44 31.91 17.13
N LEU A 409 45.32 30.83 17.91
CA LEU A 409 44.50 30.79 19.11
C LEU A 409 45.27 31.23 20.37
N PRO A 410 44.65 32.03 21.26
CA PRO A 410 45.18 32.28 22.59
C PRO A 410 45.26 30.99 23.43
N ILE A 411 46.23 30.92 24.35
CA ILE A 411 46.38 29.79 25.29
C ILE A 411 45.07 29.53 26.06
N SER A 412 44.40 30.59 26.52
CA SER A 412 43.11 30.48 27.22
C SER A 412 42.02 29.80 26.40
N VAL A 413 42.05 29.92 25.07
CA VAL A 413 41.13 29.22 24.18
C VAL A 413 41.52 27.75 24.05
N LEU A 414 42.81 27.45 23.91
CA LEU A 414 43.32 26.07 23.87
C LEU A 414 42.99 25.31 25.15
N ASP A 415 43.07 25.97 26.31
CA ASP A 415 42.68 25.39 27.60
C ASP A 415 41.18 25.06 27.64
N ARG A 416 40.30 25.97 27.19
CA ARG A 416 38.85 25.70 27.12
C ARG A 416 38.51 24.52 26.20
N LEU A 417 39.18 24.41 25.06
CA LEU A 417 39.00 23.28 24.15
C LEU A 417 39.47 21.96 24.78
N HIS A 418 40.58 22.00 25.52
CA HIS A 418 41.10 20.85 26.24
C HIS A 418 40.17 20.41 27.39
N ASP A 419 39.69 21.36 28.20
CA ASP A 419 38.76 21.11 29.29
C ASP A 419 37.46 20.48 28.77
N ALA A 420 36.94 20.98 27.64
CA ALA A 420 35.76 20.40 27.00
C ALA A 420 35.99 18.95 26.57
N LEU A 421 37.18 18.58 26.08
CA LEU A 421 37.50 17.17 25.77
C LEU A 421 37.53 16.30 27.03
N ALA A 422 38.01 16.84 28.15
CA ALA A 422 38.13 16.16 29.44
C ALA A 422 36.81 16.08 30.23
N GLU A 423 35.74 16.76 29.81
CA GLU A 423 34.45 16.73 30.51
C GLU A 423 33.92 15.29 30.69
N PRO A 424 33.64 14.88 31.95
CA PRO A 424 33.13 13.54 32.22
C PRO A 424 31.77 13.36 31.55
N GLN A 425 31.62 12.25 30.85
CA GLN A 425 30.35 11.92 30.22
C GLN A 425 29.38 11.39 31.28
N PRO A 426 28.14 11.92 31.35
CA PRO A 426 27.14 11.39 32.28
C PRO A 426 26.90 9.91 31.98
N GLU A 427 26.90 9.07 33.02
CA GLU A 427 26.58 7.65 32.89
C GLU A 427 25.20 7.50 32.23
N SER A 428 25.13 6.62 31.22
CA SER A 428 23.87 6.26 30.58
C SER A 428 23.45 4.90 31.14
N THR A 429 22.24 4.83 31.68
CA THR A 429 21.61 3.55 32.00
C THR A 429 20.76 3.18 30.78
N PRO A 430 21.10 2.10 30.04
CA PRO A 430 20.26 1.68 28.93
C PRO A 430 18.86 1.39 29.47
N VAL A 431 17.85 2.03 28.89
CA VAL A 431 16.46 1.75 29.26
C VAL A 431 16.10 0.39 28.63
N PRO A 432 15.76 -0.64 29.42
CA PRO A 432 15.43 -1.94 28.87
C PRO A 432 14.10 -1.85 28.11
N VAL A 433 14.17 -1.91 26.79
CA VAL A 433 13.01 -2.01 25.91
C VAL A 433 12.80 -3.49 25.58
N ASP A 434 11.64 -4.04 25.93
CA ASP A 434 11.28 -5.43 25.59
C ASP A 434 10.84 -5.51 24.13
N VAL A 435 11.81 -5.70 23.24
CA VAL A 435 11.59 -5.72 21.79
C VAL A 435 10.66 -6.85 21.37
N ASP A 436 10.80 -8.02 21.98
CA ASP A 436 9.99 -9.20 21.65
C ASP A 436 8.52 -8.98 22.01
N GLN A 437 8.26 -8.36 23.17
CA GLN A 437 6.92 -7.99 23.59
C GLN A 437 6.31 -6.97 22.64
N ILE A 438 7.05 -5.93 22.26
CA ILE A 438 6.51 -4.87 21.39
C ILE A 438 6.23 -5.39 19.97
N LEU A 439 7.13 -6.19 19.40
CA LEU A 439 6.90 -6.84 18.11
C LEU A 439 5.69 -7.76 18.14
N SER A 440 5.52 -8.50 19.23
CA SER A 440 4.36 -9.37 19.44
C SER A 440 3.07 -8.57 19.51
N ASP A 441 3.09 -7.37 20.11
CA ASP A 441 1.94 -6.48 20.21
C ASP A 441 1.60 -5.82 18.86
N GLN A 442 2.60 -5.49 18.04
CA GLN A 442 2.39 -5.03 16.65
C GLN A 442 1.78 -6.13 15.78
N LEU A 443 2.35 -7.33 15.82
CA LEU A 443 1.84 -8.49 15.08
C LEU A 443 0.39 -8.79 15.49
N ASP A 444 0.08 -8.70 16.79
CA ASP A 444 -1.24 -8.99 17.35
C ASP A 444 -2.36 -8.08 16.84
N ARG A 445 -2.04 -6.89 16.31
CA ARG A 445 -3.02 -6.00 15.68
C ARG A 445 -3.70 -6.66 14.48
N CYS A 446 -3.02 -7.61 13.83
CA CYS A 446 -3.58 -8.38 12.73
C CYS A 446 -4.64 -9.39 13.17
N TYR A 447 -4.66 -9.76 14.46
CA TYR A 447 -5.38 -10.93 14.96
C TYR A 447 -6.53 -10.56 15.89
N SER A 448 -7.48 -11.50 15.97
CA SER A 448 -8.60 -11.45 16.91
C SER A 448 -8.19 -11.90 18.30
N THR A 449 -9.01 -11.54 19.30
CA THR A 449 -8.85 -11.99 20.69
C THR A 449 -8.92 -13.52 20.80
N GLY A 450 -7.99 -14.12 21.56
CA GLY A 450 -7.91 -15.57 21.79
C GLY A 450 -6.50 -16.14 21.52
N GLU A 451 -6.21 -17.31 22.11
CA GLU A 451 -4.87 -17.93 22.07
C GLU A 451 -4.41 -18.27 20.64
N ASN A 452 -5.34 -18.70 19.78
CA ASN A 452 -5.13 -18.97 18.35
C ASN A 452 -5.96 -18.02 17.47
N GLY A 453 -5.86 -16.72 17.75
CA GLY A 453 -6.55 -15.66 17.01
C GLY A 453 -6.44 -15.81 15.49
N ALA A 454 -7.56 -15.58 14.81
CA ALA A 454 -7.63 -15.51 13.35
C ALA A 454 -7.42 -14.08 12.86
N ILE A 455 -6.94 -13.93 11.62
CA ILE A 455 -6.77 -12.61 10.98
C ILE A 455 -8.10 -11.88 10.92
N THR A 456 -8.12 -10.65 11.43
CA THR A 456 -9.29 -9.78 11.44
C THR A 456 -9.37 -8.95 10.17
N ARG A 457 -10.53 -8.31 9.96
CA ARG A 457 -10.69 -7.35 8.86
C ARG A 457 -9.69 -6.17 8.97
N PRO A 458 -9.56 -5.47 10.11
CA PRO A 458 -8.54 -4.43 10.27
C PRO A 458 -7.12 -4.96 10.08
N GLY A 459 -6.87 -6.21 10.48
CA GLY A 459 -5.59 -6.87 10.22
C GLY A 459 -5.27 -7.01 8.74
N LEU A 460 -6.23 -7.45 7.92
CA LEU A 460 -6.05 -7.49 6.46
C LEU A 460 -5.79 -6.10 5.87
N GLU A 461 -6.51 -5.08 6.33
CA GLU A 461 -6.33 -3.69 5.89
C GLU A 461 -4.90 -3.21 6.20
N LEU A 462 -4.38 -3.53 7.39
CA LEU A 462 -3.00 -3.24 7.80
C LEU A 462 -1.97 -3.97 6.92
N LEU A 463 -2.19 -5.26 6.64
CA LEU A 463 -1.29 -6.02 5.75
C LEU A 463 -1.27 -5.46 4.33
N VAL A 464 -2.41 -5.04 3.79
CA VAL A 464 -2.46 -4.38 2.48
C VAL A 464 -1.72 -3.04 2.51
N ALA A 465 -1.87 -2.25 3.59
CA ALA A 465 -1.15 -1.00 3.76
C ALA A 465 0.38 -1.18 3.78
N GLU A 466 0.86 -2.23 4.44
CA GLU A 466 2.29 -2.56 4.52
C GLU A 466 2.82 -3.26 3.24
N SER A 467 1.96 -3.80 2.40
CA SER A 467 2.32 -4.53 1.16
C SER A 467 2.81 -3.63 0.00
N TYR A 468 2.63 -2.32 0.09
CA TYR A 468 3.10 -1.34 -0.90
C TYR A 468 4.59 -1.00 -0.78
N VAL A 469 5.27 -1.57 0.21
CA VAL A 469 6.70 -1.45 0.41
C VAL A 469 7.39 -2.46 -0.49
N ALA A 470 8.36 -2.01 -1.28
CA ALA A 470 8.95 -2.73 -2.40
C ALA A 470 9.20 -4.24 -2.13
N GLY A 471 8.58 -5.10 -2.96
CA GLY A 471 8.91 -6.53 -3.07
C GLY A 471 8.16 -7.50 -2.14
N GLY A 472 7.29 -7.03 -1.24
CA GLY A 472 6.74 -7.86 -0.14
C GLY A 472 5.53 -8.77 -0.43
N VAL A 473 4.86 -8.65 -1.58
CA VAL A 473 3.61 -9.40 -1.84
C VAL A 473 3.82 -10.51 -2.83
N SER A 474 3.29 -11.71 -2.55
CA SER A 474 3.28 -12.80 -3.52
C SER A 474 2.66 -12.34 -4.85
N PRO A 475 3.24 -12.68 -6.00
CA PRO A 475 2.62 -12.61 -7.31
C PRO A 475 1.16 -13.09 -7.35
N VAL A 476 0.79 -14.09 -6.54
CA VAL A 476 -0.61 -14.58 -6.43
C VAL A 476 -1.52 -13.51 -5.83
N VAL A 477 -1.06 -12.82 -4.79
CA VAL A 477 -1.80 -11.74 -4.13
C VAL A 477 -1.84 -10.50 -5.02
N GLN A 478 -0.72 -10.14 -5.67
CA GLN A 478 -0.69 -9.07 -6.68
C GLN A 478 -1.63 -9.35 -7.85
N TRP A 479 -1.63 -10.58 -8.39
CA TRP A 479 -2.51 -11.00 -9.49
C TRP A 479 -3.99 -11.01 -9.07
N MET A 480 -4.28 -11.48 -7.85
CA MET A 480 -5.62 -11.45 -7.27
C MET A 480 -6.14 -10.03 -7.05
N TRP A 481 -5.25 -9.07 -6.80
CA TRP A 481 -5.59 -7.66 -6.55
C TRP A 481 -5.49 -6.77 -7.80
N TRP A 482 -4.87 -7.28 -8.87
CA TRP A 482 -4.54 -6.56 -10.11
C TRP A 482 -5.71 -5.83 -10.78
N PRO A 483 -6.92 -6.41 -10.94
CA PRO A 483 -8.03 -5.73 -11.60
C PRO A 483 -8.50 -4.48 -10.85
N TRP A 484 -8.26 -4.45 -9.53
CA TRP A 484 -8.60 -3.33 -8.68
C TRP A 484 -7.44 -2.34 -8.68
N LEU A 485 -6.21 -2.77 -8.36
CA LEU A 485 -4.98 -1.97 -8.38
C LEU A 485 -4.81 -1.12 -9.66
N ALA A 486 -5.15 -1.67 -10.83
CA ALA A 486 -5.07 -0.99 -12.12
C ALA A 486 -5.97 0.26 -12.24
N GLN A 487 -7.08 0.33 -11.50
CA GLN A 487 -7.94 1.53 -11.46
C GLN A 487 -7.37 2.66 -10.58
N TYR A 488 -6.40 2.36 -9.69
CA TYR A 488 -5.92 3.30 -8.66
C TYR A 488 -4.61 3.99 -8.98
N VAL A 489 -3.71 3.36 -9.75
CA VAL A 489 -2.47 3.99 -10.26
C VAL A 489 -2.77 5.26 -11.08
N ALA A 490 -4.00 5.41 -11.57
CA ALA A 490 -4.46 6.58 -12.31
C ALA A 490 -5.04 7.74 -11.44
N GLY A 491 -5.22 7.58 -10.11
CA GLY A 491 -6.10 8.45 -9.32
C GLY A 491 -5.54 9.25 -8.13
N GLY A 492 -4.32 9.00 -7.65
CA GLY A 492 -3.60 9.88 -6.70
C GLY A 492 -4.24 10.17 -5.32
N GLY A 493 -5.24 9.41 -4.85
CA GLY A 493 -5.89 9.62 -3.54
C GLY A 493 -5.44 8.65 -2.43
N ASN A 494 -5.58 9.07 -1.15
CA ASN A 494 -5.22 8.28 0.04
C ASN A 494 -6.11 7.01 0.17
N PRO A 495 -5.56 5.78 0.24
CA PRO A 495 -6.28 4.54 -0.15
C PRO A 495 -7.21 3.87 0.87
N PHE A 496 -7.23 4.26 2.14
CA PHE A 496 -7.55 3.30 3.22
C PHE A 496 -8.94 3.36 3.88
N ALA A 497 -9.91 4.12 3.35
CA ALA A 497 -11.12 4.42 4.13
C ALA A 497 -12.32 3.45 4.01
N SER A 498 -12.48 2.57 3.00
CA SER A 498 -13.76 1.83 2.94
C SER A 498 -13.92 0.57 2.09
N GLN A 499 -12.93 0.13 1.29
CA GLN A 499 -13.15 -1.00 0.37
C GLN A 499 -12.26 -2.20 0.73
N VAL A 500 -12.75 -3.07 1.61
CA VAL A 500 -12.16 -4.40 1.75
C VAL A 500 -12.47 -5.21 0.50
N GLN A 501 -11.40 -5.76 -0.04
CA GLN A 501 -11.38 -6.51 -1.28
C GLN A 501 -12.21 -7.81 -1.16
N PRO A 502 -12.89 -8.22 -2.24
CA PRO A 502 -13.77 -9.41 -2.26
C PRO A 502 -13.06 -10.74 -1.99
N LEU A 503 -11.74 -10.76 -1.75
CA LEU A 503 -10.97 -11.97 -1.51
C LEU A 503 -10.52 -12.13 -0.05
N GLY A 504 -10.67 -11.09 0.79
CA GLY A 504 -10.32 -11.12 2.22
C GLY A 504 -10.83 -12.35 2.99
N PRO A 505 -12.12 -12.71 2.85
CA PRO A 505 -12.69 -13.90 3.50
C PRO A 505 -12.04 -15.23 3.08
N VAL A 506 -11.48 -15.30 1.88
CA VAL A 506 -10.86 -16.51 1.31
C VAL A 506 -9.39 -16.62 1.72
N ILE A 507 -8.67 -15.49 1.78
CA ILE A 507 -7.22 -15.49 2.05
C ILE A 507 -6.88 -15.50 3.55
N ALA A 508 -7.68 -14.83 4.40
CA ALA A 508 -7.41 -14.77 5.84
C ALA A 508 -7.29 -16.15 6.53
N PRO A 509 -8.10 -17.17 6.18
CA PRO A 509 -7.94 -18.51 6.76
C PRO A 509 -6.67 -19.26 6.34
N LEU A 510 -6.00 -18.83 5.27
CA LEU A 510 -4.78 -19.45 4.74
C LEU A 510 -3.51 -18.92 5.41
N MET A 511 -3.63 -17.79 6.12
CA MET A 511 -2.54 -17.16 6.85
C MET A 511 -2.25 -17.88 8.18
N ILE A 512 -1.00 -17.76 8.62
CA ILE A 512 -0.51 -18.31 9.88
C ILE A 512 -1.33 -17.78 11.06
N ARG A 513 -1.63 -18.66 12.02
CA ARG A 513 -2.37 -18.31 13.25
C ARG A 513 -1.46 -17.59 14.23
N ARG A 514 -2.06 -16.73 15.07
CA ARG A 514 -1.38 -15.85 16.01
C ARG A 514 -0.22 -16.49 16.79
N GLN A 515 -0.44 -17.64 17.44
CA GLN A 515 0.59 -18.27 18.27
C GLN A 515 1.80 -18.74 17.45
N ALA A 516 1.55 -19.39 16.32
CA ALA A 516 2.60 -19.81 15.40
C ALA A 516 3.31 -18.61 14.78
N ALA A 517 2.56 -17.54 14.46
CA ALA A 517 3.11 -16.29 13.94
C ALA A 517 4.09 -15.63 14.93
N ARG A 518 3.73 -15.59 16.22
CA ARG A 518 4.61 -15.06 17.28
C ARG A 518 5.89 -15.89 17.43
N ALA A 519 5.76 -17.22 17.46
CA ALA A 519 6.91 -18.11 17.55
C ALA A 519 7.85 -17.92 16.37
N GLU A 520 7.30 -17.83 15.15
CA GLU A 520 8.08 -17.57 13.94
C GLU A 520 8.77 -16.20 14.00
N LEU A 521 8.03 -15.15 14.37
CA LEU A 521 8.56 -13.79 14.51
C LEU A 521 9.77 -13.75 15.46
N GLN A 522 9.61 -14.30 16.67
CA GLN A 522 10.67 -14.36 17.68
C GLN A 522 11.88 -15.17 17.19
N GLN A 523 11.64 -16.31 16.54
CA GLN A 523 12.71 -17.15 16.01
C GLN A 523 13.55 -16.41 14.95
N ARG A 524 12.91 -15.67 14.04
CA ARG A 524 13.59 -14.93 12.97
C ARG A 524 14.40 -13.76 13.50
N VAL A 525 13.83 -12.98 14.42
CA VAL A 525 14.54 -11.87 15.07
C VAL A 525 15.74 -12.40 15.85
N ALA A 526 15.58 -13.47 16.62
CA ALA A 526 16.68 -14.09 17.35
C ALA A 526 17.77 -14.66 16.42
N ALA A 527 17.39 -15.21 15.26
CA ALA A 527 18.35 -15.69 14.26
C ALA A 527 19.15 -14.55 13.63
N ALA A 528 18.48 -13.48 13.19
CA ALA A 528 19.12 -12.29 12.65
C ALA A 528 20.06 -11.64 13.68
N ARG A 529 19.60 -11.53 14.93
CA ARG A 529 20.39 -10.99 16.04
C ARG A 529 21.66 -11.80 16.30
N ARG A 530 21.58 -13.13 16.37
CA ARG A 530 22.77 -13.99 16.56
C ARG A 530 23.79 -13.84 15.45
N LYS A 531 23.35 -13.73 14.19
CA LYS A 531 24.24 -13.50 13.04
C LYS A 531 24.93 -12.13 13.15
N ALA A 532 24.17 -11.11 13.51
CA ALA A 532 24.68 -9.76 13.66
C ALA A 532 25.65 -9.63 14.85
N GLU A 533 25.39 -10.30 15.97
CA GLU A 533 26.32 -10.36 17.12
C GLU A 533 27.62 -11.10 16.81
N SER A 534 27.62 -12.03 15.85
CA SER A 534 28.82 -12.71 15.38
C SER A 534 29.59 -11.97 14.28
N SER A 535 29.01 -10.89 13.74
CA SER A 535 29.66 -10.01 12.76
C SER A 535 30.38 -8.89 13.49
N ASP A 536 31.57 -8.51 13.00
CA ASP A 536 32.26 -7.30 13.48
C ASP A 536 31.53 -6.01 13.05
N ASP A 537 30.59 -6.11 12.10
CA ASP A 537 29.79 -5.00 11.61
C ASP A 537 28.28 -5.29 11.74
N PHE A 538 27.62 -4.63 12.69
CA PHE A 538 26.17 -4.75 12.88
C PHE A 538 25.37 -3.98 11.81
N ALA A 539 26.02 -3.18 10.96
CA ALA A 539 25.35 -2.52 9.84
C ALA A 539 24.61 -3.52 8.92
N ASP A 540 24.97 -4.80 8.98
CA ASP A 540 24.34 -5.89 8.25
C ASP A 540 23.10 -6.49 8.93
N PHE A 541 22.64 -6.01 10.10
CA PHE A 541 21.42 -6.55 10.74
C PHE A 541 20.19 -6.44 9.83
N ASP A 542 20.03 -5.31 9.14
CA ASP A 542 18.94 -5.11 8.17
C ASP A 542 19.02 -6.17 7.05
N GLN A 543 20.24 -6.51 6.61
CA GLN A 543 20.49 -7.54 5.61
C GLN A 543 20.20 -8.94 6.16
N TYR A 544 20.66 -9.28 7.36
CA TYR A 544 20.37 -10.58 7.98
C TYR A 544 18.88 -10.76 8.26
N LEU A 545 18.16 -9.70 8.65
CA LEU A 545 16.72 -9.73 8.82
C LEU A 545 16.02 -9.91 7.46
N ALA A 546 16.49 -9.24 6.41
CA ALA A 546 15.99 -9.42 5.05
C ALA A 546 16.24 -10.84 4.53
N ASP A 547 17.37 -11.45 4.86
CA ASP A 547 17.67 -12.85 4.53
C ASP A 547 16.73 -13.82 5.26
N GLU A 548 16.47 -13.58 6.56
CA GLU A 548 15.49 -14.37 7.33
C GLU A 548 14.06 -14.22 6.79
N VAL A 549 13.67 -13.02 6.37
CA VAL A 549 12.39 -12.79 5.67
C VAL A 549 12.37 -13.53 4.35
N THR A 550 13.47 -13.49 3.57
CA THR A 550 13.56 -14.16 2.28
C THR A 550 13.39 -15.67 2.42
N ALA A 551 13.96 -16.27 3.47
CA ALA A 551 13.79 -17.69 3.80
C ALA A 551 12.34 -18.10 4.12
N LEU A 552 11.45 -17.16 4.48
CA LEU A 552 10.01 -17.43 4.63
C LEU A 552 9.27 -17.40 3.27
N THR A 553 9.90 -16.88 2.22
CA THR A 553 9.27 -16.53 0.95
C THR A 553 9.64 -17.46 -0.21
N ASP A 554 10.17 -18.65 0.09
CA ASP A 554 10.58 -19.68 -0.87
C ASP A 554 9.49 -20.02 -1.91
N THR A 555 8.22 -19.90 -1.54
CA THR A 555 7.07 -20.15 -2.43
C THR A 555 6.02 -19.06 -2.34
N ASP A 556 5.17 -18.93 -3.36
CA ASP A 556 4.00 -18.05 -3.32
C ASP A 556 3.04 -18.35 -2.16
N TRP A 557 2.90 -19.63 -1.82
CA TRP A 557 2.05 -20.07 -0.70
C TRP A 557 2.65 -19.72 0.65
N SER A 558 3.97 -19.85 0.82
CA SER A 558 4.65 -19.48 2.06
C SER A 558 4.61 -17.96 2.27
N ARG A 559 4.77 -17.17 1.20
CA ARG A 559 4.56 -15.70 1.23
C ARG A 559 3.16 -15.33 1.73
N LEU A 560 2.11 -15.99 1.23
CA LEU A 560 0.74 -15.76 1.70
C LEU A 560 0.58 -16.22 3.15
N HIS A 561 1.10 -17.40 3.49
CA HIS A 561 0.97 -17.97 4.82
C HIS A 561 1.62 -17.07 5.90
N TYR A 562 2.86 -16.64 5.66
CA TYR A 562 3.65 -15.82 6.60
C TYR A 562 3.46 -14.32 6.41
N SER A 563 2.52 -13.88 5.58
CA SER A 563 2.27 -12.46 5.30
C SER A 563 2.18 -11.58 6.56
N PRO A 564 1.53 -11.99 7.67
CA PRO A 564 1.52 -11.21 8.90
C PRO A 564 2.91 -11.02 9.53
N VAL A 565 3.73 -12.06 9.53
CA VAL A 565 5.10 -12.04 10.08
C VAL A 565 5.99 -11.19 9.18
N ILE A 566 5.93 -11.41 7.86
CA ILE A 566 6.70 -10.66 6.86
C ILE A 566 6.39 -9.17 6.94
N ALA A 567 5.11 -8.80 6.94
CA ALA A 567 4.68 -7.41 7.03
C ALA A 567 5.14 -6.76 8.35
N THR A 568 5.05 -7.48 9.47
CA THR A 568 5.52 -6.97 10.77
C THR A 568 7.03 -6.75 10.77
N LEU A 569 7.80 -7.72 10.26
CA LEU A 569 9.27 -7.63 10.18
C LEU A 569 9.71 -6.50 9.26
N GLN A 570 9.12 -6.37 8.07
CA GLN A 570 9.47 -5.34 7.09
C GLN A 570 9.08 -3.93 7.55
N SER A 571 7.89 -3.78 8.15
CA SER A 571 7.43 -2.49 8.68
C SER A 571 8.22 -2.04 9.91
N SER A 572 8.71 -3.00 10.71
CA SER A 572 9.46 -2.74 11.94
C SER A 572 10.98 -2.75 11.75
N ALA A 573 11.51 -3.16 10.59
CA ALA A 573 12.95 -3.34 10.36
C ALA A 573 13.79 -2.13 10.78
N ALA A 574 13.39 -0.94 10.34
CA ALA A 574 14.10 0.29 10.69
C ALA A 574 14.11 0.55 12.20
N VAL A 575 13.02 0.22 12.91
CA VAL A 575 12.98 0.39 14.37
C VAL A 575 13.69 -0.75 15.10
N LEU A 576 13.69 -1.96 14.55
CA LEU A 576 14.48 -3.06 15.09
C LEU A 576 15.96 -2.73 15.08
N ARG A 577 16.44 -2.08 14.01
CA ARG A 577 17.78 -1.50 14.00
C ARG A 577 17.98 -0.48 15.13
N GLU A 578 16.99 0.36 15.41
CA GLU A 578 17.05 1.35 16.50
C GLU A 578 17.00 0.78 17.93
N VAL A 579 16.72 -0.51 18.12
CA VAL A 579 16.59 -1.07 19.48
C VAL A 579 17.47 -2.30 19.69
N ILE A 580 17.81 -3.03 18.62
CA ILE A 580 18.60 -4.26 18.68
C ILE A 580 20.08 -4.01 18.38
N ALA A 581 20.46 -2.85 17.80
CA ALA A 581 21.86 -2.62 17.50
C ALA A 581 22.76 -2.60 18.76
N PRO A 582 23.92 -3.28 18.69
CA PRO A 582 24.83 -3.42 19.80
C PRO A 582 25.39 -2.05 20.15
N ALA A 583 25.89 -1.94 21.37
CA ALA A 583 26.61 -0.75 21.78
C ALA A 583 27.72 -0.46 20.78
N ILE A 584 27.71 0.76 20.23
CA ILE A 584 28.75 1.23 19.32
C ILE A 584 30.10 1.20 20.05
N ASP A 585 31.14 0.69 19.40
CA ASP A 585 32.48 0.68 19.99
C ASP A 585 33.01 2.11 20.15
N THR A 586 32.88 2.64 21.36
CA THR A 586 33.36 3.99 21.72
C THR A 586 34.88 4.11 21.79
N ARG A 587 35.65 3.01 21.65
CA ARG A 587 37.12 3.05 21.70
C ARG A 587 37.69 3.98 20.64
N ARG A 588 37.20 3.90 19.40
CA ARG A 588 37.67 4.77 18.30
C ARG A 588 37.54 6.26 18.65
N ARG A 589 36.38 6.66 19.20
CA ARG A 589 36.16 8.03 19.69
C ARG A 589 37.12 8.40 20.82
N ARG A 590 37.26 7.55 21.85
CA ARG A 590 38.17 7.83 22.97
C ARG A 590 39.61 8.02 22.51
N GLY A 591 40.04 7.24 21.51
CA GLY A 591 41.36 7.38 20.88
C GLY A 591 41.52 8.71 20.17
N ALA A 592 40.51 9.12 19.38
CA ALA A 592 40.51 10.42 18.69
C ALA A 592 40.48 11.62 19.65
N GLU A 593 39.61 11.59 20.66
CA GLU A 593 39.53 12.61 21.72
C GLU A 593 40.88 12.73 22.46
N GLY A 594 41.50 11.59 22.80
CA GLY A 594 42.83 11.55 23.41
C GLY A 594 43.92 12.11 22.51
N ALA A 595 43.93 11.76 21.21
CA ALA A 595 44.91 12.26 20.26
C ALA A 595 44.82 13.78 20.09
N VAL A 596 43.60 14.33 20.02
CA VAL A 596 43.40 15.78 19.91
C VAL A 596 43.73 16.49 21.22
N ALA A 597 43.43 15.89 22.38
CA ALA A 597 43.87 16.45 23.65
C ALA A 597 45.41 16.59 23.70
N VAL A 598 46.15 15.62 23.15
CA VAL A 598 47.61 15.70 22.98
C VAL A 598 48.01 16.77 21.95
N ARG A 599 47.32 16.90 20.82
CA ARG A 599 47.57 17.98 19.82
C ARG A 599 47.42 19.37 20.44
N LEU A 600 46.35 19.59 21.22
CA LEU A 600 46.12 20.85 21.93
C LEU A 600 47.20 21.11 23.00
N ALA A 601 47.66 20.08 23.70
CA ALA A 601 48.77 20.20 24.64
C ALA A 601 50.10 20.54 23.95
N LEU A 602 50.38 19.93 22.79
CA LEU A 602 51.55 20.26 21.96
C LEU A 602 51.50 21.71 21.46
N ALA A 603 50.33 22.19 21.03
CA ALA A 603 50.14 23.57 20.61
C ALA A 603 50.40 24.56 21.76
N ARG A 604 49.86 24.30 22.95
CA ARG A 604 50.12 25.10 24.17
C ARG A 604 51.59 25.10 24.55
N HIS A 605 52.23 23.93 24.56
CA HIS A 605 53.65 23.78 24.84
C HIS A 605 54.48 24.63 23.88
N ARG A 606 54.25 24.49 22.56
CA ARG A 606 54.95 25.24 21.53
C ARG A 606 54.73 26.75 21.66
N GLN A 607 53.51 27.19 21.98
CA GLN A 607 53.22 28.62 22.19
C GLN A 607 53.96 29.19 23.40
N ARG A 608 54.18 28.38 24.44
CA ARG A 608 54.88 28.77 25.67
C ARG A 608 56.41 28.71 25.54
N THR A 609 56.96 27.67 24.90
CA THR A 609 58.40 27.38 24.87
C THR A 609 59.05 27.71 23.53
N GLY A 610 58.27 27.93 22.47
CA GLY A 610 58.73 28.17 21.10
C GLY A 610 59.15 26.90 20.34
N VAL A 611 59.22 25.74 21.00
CA VAL A 611 59.69 24.47 20.43
C VAL A 611 58.72 23.34 20.74
N PHE A 612 58.70 22.28 19.92
CA PHE A 612 57.98 21.06 20.26
C PHE A 612 58.75 20.27 21.33
N PRO A 613 58.07 19.55 22.23
CA PRO A 613 58.74 18.72 23.22
C PRO A 613 59.47 17.54 22.55
N GLU A 614 60.59 17.10 23.14
CA GLU A 614 61.37 15.96 22.63
C GLU A 614 60.62 14.62 22.76
N SER A 615 59.63 14.54 23.65
CA SER A 615 58.78 13.37 23.87
C SER A 615 57.42 13.77 24.46
N LEU A 616 56.40 12.91 24.32
CA LEU A 616 55.07 13.19 24.88
C LEU A 616 55.07 13.30 26.41
N SER A 617 55.94 12.59 27.11
CA SER A 617 56.03 12.66 28.57
C SER A 617 56.42 14.06 29.08
N ALA A 618 57.08 14.88 28.25
CA ALA A 618 57.42 16.26 28.60
C ALA A 618 56.22 17.22 28.62
N LEU A 619 55.04 16.78 28.13
CA LEU A 619 53.78 17.51 28.29
C LEU A 619 53.21 17.38 29.70
N VAL A 620 53.62 16.38 30.47
CA VAL A 620 53.13 16.12 31.83
C VAL A 620 54.08 16.74 32.87
N PRO A 621 53.59 17.39 33.95
CA PRO A 621 52.18 17.63 34.30
C PRO A 621 51.63 18.99 33.81
N VAL A 622 52.45 19.79 33.12
CA VAL A 622 52.16 21.21 32.88
C VAL A 622 51.06 21.41 31.82
N ASP A 623 51.18 20.72 30.69
CA ASP A 623 50.25 20.86 29.56
C ASP A 623 49.19 19.73 29.57
N LEU A 624 49.46 18.59 30.24
CA LEU A 624 48.52 17.49 30.48
C LEU A 624 48.66 16.93 31.90
N PRO A 625 47.56 16.57 32.59
CA PRO A 625 47.65 15.92 33.91
C PRO A 625 48.23 14.51 33.80
N GLU A 626 47.86 13.76 32.76
CA GLU A 626 48.42 12.47 32.39
C GLU A 626 48.30 12.27 30.87
N LEU A 627 49.09 11.35 30.31
CA LEU A 627 48.94 10.98 28.90
C LEU A 627 47.67 10.16 28.70
N PRO A 628 46.80 10.52 27.74
CA PRO A 628 45.63 9.71 27.42
C PRO A 628 46.03 8.28 27.07
N ARG A 629 45.27 7.32 27.62
CA ARG A 629 45.47 5.91 27.32
C ARG A 629 44.84 5.57 25.98
N ASP A 630 45.56 4.79 25.20
CA ASP A 630 45.08 4.10 24.03
C ASP A 630 43.94 3.14 24.45
N PRO A 631 42.75 3.28 23.84
CA PRO A 631 41.58 2.51 24.23
C PRO A 631 41.61 1.05 23.78
N PHE A 632 42.57 0.65 22.92
CA PHE A 632 42.69 -0.72 22.40
C PHE A 632 43.65 -1.58 23.20
N ASP A 633 44.76 -1.04 23.70
CA ASP A 633 45.75 -1.79 24.50
C ASP A 633 45.95 -1.27 25.93
N GLY A 634 45.33 -0.14 26.28
CA GLY A 634 45.40 0.49 27.61
C GLY A 634 46.72 1.18 27.94
N GLN A 635 47.69 1.20 27.01
CA GLN A 635 48.97 1.90 27.15
C GLN A 635 48.83 3.39 26.83
N PRO A 636 49.77 4.27 27.21
CA PRO A 636 49.73 5.67 26.75
C PRO A 636 49.74 5.78 25.22
N LEU A 637 49.02 6.76 24.66
CA LEU A 637 49.07 7.07 23.22
C LEU A 637 50.52 7.28 22.75
N ARG A 638 50.81 6.82 21.52
CA ARG A 638 52.16 6.77 20.97
C ARG A 638 52.40 7.93 20.02
N ALA A 639 53.64 8.40 19.99
CA ALA A 639 54.12 9.37 19.02
C ALA A 639 55.37 8.86 18.31
N ARG A 640 55.45 9.10 17.00
CA ARG A 640 56.66 8.90 16.22
C ARG A 640 57.07 10.19 15.54
N ARG A 641 58.33 10.58 15.71
CA ARG A 641 58.88 11.72 14.99
C ARG A 641 59.18 11.33 13.55
N GLN A 642 58.71 12.14 12.61
CA GLN A 642 58.96 12.00 11.18
C GLN A 642 59.43 13.35 10.63
N GLY A 643 60.75 13.58 10.62
CA GLY A 643 61.34 14.87 10.29
C GLY A 643 60.98 15.93 11.33
N ASP A 644 60.40 17.03 10.86
CA ASP A 644 59.90 18.13 11.71
C ASP A 644 58.48 17.87 12.25
N TRP A 645 57.89 16.72 11.91
CA TRP A 645 56.52 16.36 12.29
C TRP A 645 56.50 15.31 13.40
N LEU A 646 55.42 15.35 14.19
CA LEU A 646 55.10 14.32 15.17
C LEU A 646 53.82 13.60 14.71
N ILE A 647 53.90 12.30 14.49
CA ILE A 647 52.74 11.47 14.16
C ILE A 647 52.23 10.84 15.45
N LEU A 648 51.02 11.20 15.84
CA LEU A 648 50.28 10.58 16.94
C LEU A 648 49.47 9.40 16.41
N TYR A 649 49.55 8.25 17.07
CA TYR A 649 48.81 7.07 16.65
C TYR A 649 48.35 6.20 17.84
N SER A 650 47.29 5.44 17.58
CA SER A 650 46.72 4.42 18.45
C SER A 650 46.83 3.06 17.75
N VAL A 651 47.04 1.98 18.49
CA VAL A 651 47.02 0.63 17.93
C VAL A 651 45.58 0.27 17.57
N GLY A 652 45.36 -0.36 16.42
CA GLY A 652 44.01 -0.70 15.97
C GLY A 652 43.36 -1.80 16.80
N GLU A 653 42.17 -2.24 16.39
CA GLU A 653 41.39 -3.31 17.05
C GLU A 653 42.16 -4.64 17.20
N ASN A 654 43.16 -4.87 16.36
CA ASN A 654 44.05 -6.04 16.43
C ASN A 654 45.11 -5.96 17.55
N GLY A 655 45.19 -4.84 18.28
CA GLY A 655 46.10 -4.60 19.39
C GLY A 655 47.59 -4.65 19.02
N SER A 656 47.90 -4.64 17.72
CA SER A 656 49.25 -4.86 17.20
C SER A 656 49.80 -3.59 16.56
N ASP A 657 51.03 -3.21 16.93
CA ASP A 657 51.71 -2.08 16.31
C ASP A 657 52.29 -2.48 14.94
N GLU A 658 51.59 -2.11 13.87
CA GLU A 658 52.00 -2.36 12.49
C GLU A 658 52.85 -1.22 11.89
N THR A 659 53.27 -0.24 12.70
CA THR A 659 54.00 0.94 12.21
C THR A 659 55.42 0.64 11.70
N ALA A 660 55.91 -0.59 11.89
CA ALA A 660 57.19 -1.07 11.38
C ALA A 660 57.32 -0.99 9.83
N GLY A 661 56.21 -0.94 9.09
CA GLY A 661 56.20 -0.77 7.63
C GLY A 661 56.25 0.68 7.13
N TRP A 662 56.07 1.67 8.02
CA TRP A 662 56.01 3.08 7.65
C TRP A 662 57.45 3.59 7.40
N THR A 663 57.89 3.46 6.15
CA THR A 663 59.21 3.93 5.66
C THR A 663 59.05 5.12 4.70
N GLN A 664 60.02 6.02 4.70
CA GLN A 664 60.03 7.37 4.08
C GLN A 664 59.75 7.47 2.57
N SER A 665 59.35 6.41 1.87
CA SER A 665 59.32 6.35 0.41
C SER A 665 57.97 5.93 -0.16
N ASN A 666 56.95 6.80 -0.17
CA ASN A 666 56.02 6.86 -1.31
C ASN A 666 55.06 8.09 -1.27
N PRO A 667 55.25 9.12 -2.11
CA PRO A 667 54.25 10.18 -2.29
C PRO A 667 53.09 9.80 -3.23
N GLN A 668 53.07 8.60 -3.84
CA GLN A 668 52.17 8.31 -4.98
C GLN A 668 51.49 6.92 -5.00
N ARG A 669 51.34 6.21 -3.88
CA ARG A 669 50.49 5.00 -3.89
C ARG A 669 49.06 5.31 -3.39
N PRO A 670 48.02 5.14 -4.23
CA PRO A 670 46.64 5.19 -3.76
C PRO A 670 46.35 3.90 -2.98
N VAL A 671 45.93 4.08 -1.73
CA VAL A 671 45.37 3.01 -0.88
C VAL A 671 44.05 2.56 -1.51
N HIS A 672 43.84 1.25 -1.64
CA HIS A 672 42.59 0.68 -2.17
C HIS A 672 41.50 0.78 -1.08
N PRO A 673 40.22 1.09 -1.40
CA PRO A 673 39.23 1.59 -0.42
C PRO A 673 38.71 0.61 0.65
N GLN A 674 39.33 -0.56 0.84
CA GLN A 674 38.80 -1.63 1.70
C GLN A 674 39.77 -2.16 2.75
N ASP A 675 41.04 -1.70 2.77
CA ASP A 675 42.00 -2.08 3.80
C ASP A 675 42.39 -0.81 4.60
N LEU A 676 42.02 -0.78 5.90
CA LEU A 676 42.09 0.36 6.84
C LEU A 676 41.01 1.44 6.70
N LYS A 677 39.85 1.22 7.33
CA LYS A 677 38.92 2.28 7.73
C LYS A 677 39.17 2.72 9.18
N LEU A 678 40.22 3.51 9.34
CA LEU A 678 40.38 4.54 10.36
C LEU A 678 41.45 5.50 9.83
N GLY A 679 41.01 6.50 9.07
CA GLY A 679 41.90 7.45 8.43
C GLY A 679 41.21 8.29 7.36
N GLU A 680 40.55 9.36 7.77
CA GLU A 680 40.72 10.65 7.09
C GLU A 680 40.99 11.72 8.15
N VAL A 681 42.23 11.73 8.64
CA VAL A 681 43.02 12.97 8.53
C VAL A 681 43.87 12.78 7.29
N ASN A 682 43.24 13.00 6.13
CA ASN A 682 43.95 13.36 4.92
C ASN A 682 43.78 14.87 4.79
N THR A 683 44.46 15.61 5.67
CA THR A 683 44.77 16.99 5.38
C THR A 683 45.83 16.96 4.27
N ALA A 684 45.39 16.98 3.02
CA ALA A 684 46.12 17.73 2.02
C ALA A 684 46.07 19.20 2.43
N THR A 685 46.85 19.56 3.45
CA THR A 685 47.28 20.92 3.71
C THR A 685 48.78 20.88 3.72
N ASP A 686 49.36 21.71 2.87
CA ASP A 686 50.79 21.84 2.68
C ASP A 686 51.57 21.83 4.00
N PRO A 687 52.77 21.23 4.06
CA PRO A 687 53.65 21.37 5.20
C PRO A 687 53.96 22.86 5.42
N VAL A 688 53.57 23.40 6.58
CA VAL A 688 53.95 24.76 7.02
C VAL A 688 55.48 24.80 7.19
N PRO A 689 56.23 25.59 6.40
CA PRO A 689 57.68 25.68 6.55
C PRO A 689 58.06 26.65 7.68
N LEU A 690 59.09 26.31 8.45
CA LEU A 690 59.78 27.24 9.35
C LEU A 690 60.64 28.22 8.53
N PRO A 691 60.76 29.51 8.89
CA PRO A 691 61.58 30.46 8.15
C PRO A 691 63.07 30.34 8.54
N GLY A 692 63.94 30.06 7.56
CA GLY A 692 65.39 30.19 7.72
C GLY A 692 66.23 29.52 6.63
N GLU A 693 67.00 30.33 5.90
CA GLU A 693 68.12 30.03 4.99
C GLU A 693 67.87 29.79 3.48
N PRO A 694 68.82 30.21 2.60
CA PRO A 694 68.49 30.82 1.31
C PRO A 694 68.33 29.81 0.16
N ARG A 695 67.45 30.16 -0.78
CA ARG A 695 67.21 29.42 -2.04
C ARG A 695 68.50 29.29 -2.88
N PRO A 696 68.82 28.10 -3.42
CA PRO A 696 69.69 27.98 -4.59
C PRO A 696 68.90 28.36 -5.86
N ALA A 697 69.58 29.04 -6.78
CA ALA A 697 69.06 29.63 -8.00
C ALA A 697 68.63 28.61 -9.08
N ASP A 698 67.64 29.04 -9.86
CA ASP A 698 67.36 28.77 -11.28
C ASP A 698 67.59 27.37 -11.85
N GLN A 699 66.49 26.66 -12.15
CA GLN A 699 66.38 25.83 -13.35
C GLN A 699 65.00 26.02 -13.99
N VAL A 700 65.01 26.66 -15.17
CA VAL A 700 63.89 26.82 -16.10
C VAL A 700 63.51 25.46 -16.70
N PRO A 701 62.23 25.03 -16.70
CA PRO A 701 61.82 23.87 -17.51
C PRO A 701 61.50 24.30 -18.94
N ALA A 702 62.04 23.55 -19.90
CA ALA A 702 61.77 23.66 -21.33
C ALA A 702 60.29 23.34 -21.68
N PRO A 703 59.74 23.88 -22.77
CA PRO A 703 58.33 23.73 -23.10
C PRO A 703 58.01 22.33 -23.66
N GLN A 704 56.90 21.77 -23.20
CA GLN A 704 56.35 20.49 -23.63
C GLN A 704 55.84 20.58 -25.08
N ALA A 705 56.30 19.64 -25.92
CA ALA A 705 55.81 19.46 -27.28
C ALA A 705 54.46 18.72 -27.27
N GLU A 706 53.50 19.29 -27.99
CA GLU A 706 52.24 18.67 -28.37
C GLU A 706 52.48 17.38 -29.18
N SER A 707 51.59 16.40 -29.03
CA SER A 707 51.41 15.34 -30.02
C SER A 707 49.93 14.97 -30.14
N PRO A 708 49.47 14.60 -31.35
CA PRO A 708 48.09 14.79 -31.77
C PRO A 708 47.20 13.57 -31.50
N ARG A 709 45.89 13.84 -31.44
CA ARG A 709 44.81 12.83 -31.44
C ARG A 709 44.89 11.91 -32.66
N PRO A 710 44.42 10.67 -32.52
CA PRO A 710 43.08 10.32 -32.98
C PRO A 710 42.07 10.10 -31.84
#